data_AF-A0A8H6HNP5-F1
#
_entry.id   AF-A0A8H6HNP5-F1
#
_cell.length_a   1.000
_cell.length_b   1.000
_cell.length_c   1.000
_cell.angle_alpha   90.00
_cell.angle_beta   90.00
_cell.angle_gamma   90.00
#
_symmetry.space_group_name_H-M   'P 1'
#
loop_
_entity.id
_entity.type
_entity.pdbx_description
1 polymer ?
#
loop_
_entity_poly.entity_id
_entity_poly.type
_entity_poly.pdbx_seq_one_letter_code
_entity_poly.pdbx_strand_id
1 'polypeptide(L)'
;MAVRSVLPLLLGIFLAASPLLPTCAARSHSLRSPHHARHAHGTSPNLVNGTLPWGSEPQLLEKRAGEKYVFMHHIVGNTLECRYPYTPTDWENDLREIAAKGVDAIALNIGSADWQRTQVQAAFDAAKRINTPVKLFYSFDFTEMACDLGDIVSRINKFADYPNQFKVGGRTFVSSYAGDCLGNGGWASLKAQTGNAYVMPFIWGLEGQFGNWNALDSWYCWGCAYPQGNYDKNTDDDKYYMSQLGSRYATTISAWQFTHFSYKNWYLRGDNWLLNNRWEQLMSMRNDLTFVEMLTWNDFGEANYFGPIRGTQPSGTYWADNFPHTAWFDMSEYYIRAFKSGSYPAITKDVIYYWSKPHPAGAIASGDSIGRGNGFDWAMDNLWAVAFATSPAQVTLKLGGSSKTFDVPAGVSKLTIPASPGRITVQMVRNGQTVINETPGGFEYVQNPVRYNLNAYVGSAIGAAKVETTTTTSTTSTTSTTSATSTTTTTTSSTTTTTAPTATTTTVSGSTWTFQGCFEDRSDQRILDGLFTSAGSNTVSQCLASCASAGFAYGGVEYGRECFCGASPRAGAAVKPASDCAMPCAGNSAELCGSGNRLGLYSRPPSTSTTTTSTAAPMTTSVGGATWTYRGCFVDPGDKRVLYDGGFTSVLTNTIPQCLSTCLSKGYAFAGVEYGRECYCGTEVRAGAQGSAEGQCSQACAGDSNQLCGGGNRIGVYSRALTGTTSTTTTTSTSTTSTTASTTSTSTTSTATGAAVTVTAFNPKGCIAEGTTGTRRALTGPSFTRGDLTPQVCNSLCASYNYSGVENGNECYCGNNISNNGATGNILAASSCSAPCTGDASQKCGGSWTLSLSVKAPTVFTAQGCFADGGDRMLRGYSTSRSGMTNEVCVGICVERGFGMAATQNGGECFCGNEIWKTGGVGVGVASSECGMKCSGNSAQNCGSAWRNSLFIRA
;
A
#
# COMPACT_ATOMS: atom_id res chain seq x y z
N MET A 1 68.87 -19.16 -20.76
CA MET A 1 67.73 -19.06 -21.68
C MET A 1 66.75 -18.07 -21.04
N ALA A 2 66.52 -16.82 -21.48
CA ALA A 2 66.70 -16.19 -22.80
C ALA A 2 65.87 -16.90 -23.89
N VAL A 3 65.09 -16.21 -24.75
CA VAL A 3 65.36 -14.94 -25.47
C VAL A 3 64.09 -14.10 -25.77
N ARG A 4 64.19 -12.75 -25.63
CA ARG A 4 63.51 -11.59 -26.31
C ARG A 4 62.00 -11.64 -26.70
N SER A 5 61.16 -10.66 -26.31
CA SER A 5 60.87 -9.32 -26.94
C SER A 5 60.08 -9.39 -28.27
N VAL A 6 59.06 -8.56 -28.58
CA VAL A 6 59.06 -7.09 -28.80
C VAL A 6 57.63 -6.47 -28.63
N LEU A 7 57.54 -5.15 -28.38
CA LEU A 7 56.36 -4.24 -28.50
C LEU A 7 56.81 -2.99 -29.33
N PRO A 8 55.98 -2.16 -30.01
CA PRO A 8 54.69 -1.54 -29.60
C PRO A 8 53.60 -1.58 -30.75
N LEU A 9 52.59 -0.70 -30.99
CA LEU A 9 52.16 0.61 -30.46
C LEU A 9 50.67 0.96 -30.83
N LEU A 10 49.93 1.62 -29.90
CA LEU A 10 48.75 2.54 -30.02
C LEU A 10 47.51 2.33 -30.94
N LEU A 11 46.36 2.79 -30.39
CA LEU A 11 45.04 3.18 -30.99
C LEU A 11 44.18 2.08 -31.68
N GLY A 12 42.85 1.98 -31.45
CA GLY A 12 42.00 2.65 -30.45
C GLY A 12 40.47 2.47 -30.66
N ILE A 13 39.67 2.83 -29.65
CA ILE A 13 38.21 3.09 -29.65
C ILE A 13 37.20 1.90 -29.65
N PHE A 14 36.53 1.76 -28.51
CA PHE A 14 35.15 1.33 -28.21
C PHE A 14 34.34 0.42 -29.17
N LEU A 15 33.80 -0.67 -28.57
CA LEU A 15 32.40 -1.09 -28.73
C LEU A 15 31.88 -1.67 -27.40
N ALA A 16 30.60 -1.46 -27.08
CA ALA A 16 30.05 -1.73 -25.74
C ALA A 16 29.45 -3.14 -25.60
N ALA A 17 29.61 -3.75 -24.41
CA ALA A 17 28.91 -4.96 -24.03
C ALA A 17 27.60 -4.62 -23.28
N SER A 18 26.47 -5.08 -23.79
CA SER A 18 25.16 -4.92 -23.12
C SER A 18 25.05 -5.85 -21.90
N PRO A 19 24.63 -5.36 -20.72
CA PRO A 19 24.44 -6.21 -19.55
C PRO A 19 23.19 -7.08 -19.68
N LEU A 20 23.28 -8.31 -19.16
CA LEU A 20 22.15 -9.25 -19.06
C LEU A 20 21.17 -8.79 -17.97
N LEU A 21 19.87 -8.94 -18.23
CA LEU A 21 18.83 -8.76 -17.22
C LEU A 21 18.89 -9.93 -16.21
N PRO A 22 18.92 -9.69 -14.88
CA PRO A 22 18.93 -10.77 -13.89
C PRO A 22 17.58 -11.49 -13.84
N THR A 23 17.60 -12.82 -13.87
CA THR A 23 16.39 -13.64 -13.66
C THR A 23 16.08 -13.79 -12.17
N CYS A 24 14.80 -13.81 -11.80
CA CYS A 24 14.34 -13.95 -10.42
C CYS A 24 14.47 -15.39 -9.89
N ALA A 25 15.70 -15.86 -9.71
CA ALA A 25 15.99 -17.11 -9.01
C ALA A 25 15.96 -16.89 -7.48
N ALA A 26 15.12 -17.66 -6.77
CA ALA A 26 15.06 -17.58 -5.32
C ALA A 26 16.18 -18.41 -4.67
N ARG A 27 17.10 -17.74 -3.95
CA ARG A 27 17.86 -18.37 -2.86
C ARG A 27 17.15 -18.10 -1.53
N SER A 28 16.99 -19.14 -0.72
CA SER A 28 16.62 -19.02 0.68
C SER A 28 17.87 -18.67 1.50
N HIS A 29 17.85 -17.52 2.18
CA HIS A 29 18.89 -17.17 3.15
C HIS A 29 18.52 -17.77 4.51
N SER A 30 19.42 -18.57 5.06
CA SER A 30 19.26 -19.20 6.38
C SER A 30 19.84 -18.27 7.43
N LEU A 31 18.97 -17.52 8.10
CA LEU A 31 19.34 -16.60 9.18
C LEU A 31 19.79 -17.39 10.41
N ARG A 32 21.02 -17.13 10.88
CA ARG A 32 21.56 -17.67 12.14
C ARG A 32 21.46 -16.59 13.22
N SER A 33 20.78 -16.89 14.32
CA SER A 33 20.78 -16.01 15.50
C SER A 33 22.18 -15.92 16.14
N PRO A 34 22.66 -14.71 16.49
CA PRO A 34 23.78 -14.55 17.42
C PRO A 34 23.40 -15.00 18.84
N HIS A 35 24.31 -15.66 19.54
CA HIS A 35 24.14 -15.96 20.96
C HIS A 35 24.56 -14.75 21.81
N HIS A 36 23.64 -14.22 22.63
CA HIS A 36 24.01 -13.26 23.69
C HIS A 36 24.82 -13.98 24.78
N ALA A 37 26.14 -13.72 24.82
CA ALA A 37 27.00 -14.15 25.91
C ALA A 37 26.75 -13.31 27.16
N ARG A 38 26.15 -13.90 28.20
CA ARG A 38 26.05 -13.28 29.53
C ARG A 38 27.31 -13.56 30.35
N HIS A 39 28.09 -12.53 30.67
CA HIS A 39 28.95 -12.47 31.86
C HIS A 39 29.14 -10.99 32.21
N ALA A 40 29.35 -10.54 33.44
CA ALA A 40 29.20 -11.01 34.81
C ALA A 40 29.90 -9.90 35.63
N HIS A 41 29.46 -9.55 36.85
CA HIS A 41 30.04 -8.41 37.57
C HIS A 41 31.54 -8.59 37.88
N GLY A 42 32.37 -7.66 37.38
CA GLY A 42 33.75 -7.44 37.81
C GLY A 42 33.87 -6.09 38.52
N THR A 43 34.54 -6.06 39.67
CA THR A 43 34.64 -4.85 40.52
C THR A 43 35.71 -3.87 40.03
N SER A 44 35.42 -2.56 40.15
CA SER A 44 36.38 -1.48 39.89
C SER A 44 37.53 -1.47 40.91
N PRO A 45 38.74 -1.08 40.48
CA PRO A 45 39.62 -0.30 41.33
C PRO A 45 40.03 1.05 40.70
N ASN A 46 39.61 2.10 41.39
CA ASN A 46 40.11 3.47 41.47
C ASN A 46 41.59 3.78 41.05
N LEU A 47 41.73 5.02 40.54
CA LEU A 47 42.76 6.06 40.84
C LEU A 47 44.02 6.31 39.96
N VAL A 48 44.39 7.61 40.00
CA VAL A 48 45.65 8.30 39.62
C VAL A 48 45.93 8.66 38.15
N ASN A 49 45.45 9.86 37.78
CA ASN A 49 46.22 10.99 37.22
C ASN A 49 47.43 10.70 36.28
N GLY A 50 47.29 10.99 34.98
CA GLY A 50 48.39 10.98 34.00
C GLY A 50 48.09 11.82 32.76
N THR A 51 48.62 13.04 32.70
CA THR A 51 48.52 13.95 31.53
C THR A 51 49.50 13.58 30.42
N LEU A 52 49.08 13.68 29.15
CA LEU A 52 49.82 14.04 27.90
C LEU A 52 49.07 13.47 26.66
N PRO A 53 49.29 14.00 25.43
CA PRO A 53 49.21 15.40 25.00
C PRO A 53 48.16 15.61 23.87
N TRP A 54 47.88 16.87 23.52
CA TRP A 54 46.89 17.25 22.50
C TRP A 54 47.43 17.20 21.06
N GLY A 55 46.53 17.02 20.09
CA GLY A 55 46.76 17.30 18.67
C GLY A 55 45.49 17.85 17.99
N SER A 56 45.39 19.19 17.89
CA SER A 56 44.39 20.00 17.14
C SER A 56 42.88 19.67 17.31
N GLU A 57 42.01 20.55 17.79
CA GLU A 57 42.14 21.89 18.38
C GLU A 57 40.99 22.12 19.38
N PRO A 58 41.20 22.77 20.54
CA PRO A 58 40.12 23.03 21.50
C PRO A 58 39.08 24.09 21.03
N GLN A 59 39.40 24.92 20.04
CA GLN A 59 38.63 26.13 19.72
C GLN A 59 37.46 25.92 18.74
N LEU A 60 37.23 24.70 18.26
CA LEU A 60 35.98 24.31 17.57
C LEU A 60 35.01 23.53 18.47
N LEU A 61 35.36 23.33 19.75
CA LEU A 61 34.45 22.82 20.77
C LEU A 61 33.71 23.97 21.47
N GLU A 62 32.95 24.74 20.67
CA GLU A 62 31.79 25.42 21.23
C GLU A 62 30.88 24.37 21.89
N LYS A 63 30.43 24.68 23.10
CA LYS A 63 29.39 23.92 23.81
C LYS A 63 28.09 24.03 23.01
N ARG A 64 27.86 23.12 22.06
CA ARG A 64 26.87 23.27 20.97
C ARG A 64 25.45 23.58 21.48
N ALA A 65 25.14 24.87 21.49
CA ALA A 65 23.76 25.40 21.47
C ALA A 65 23.12 25.26 20.07
N GLY A 66 23.65 24.37 19.23
CA GLY A 66 23.34 24.26 17.81
C GLY A 66 22.32 23.18 17.46
N GLU A 67 22.25 22.90 16.15
CA GLU A 67 21.27 22.01 15.54
C GLU A 67 21.25 20.61 16.18
N LYS A 68 20.03 20.10 16.36
CA LYS A 68 19.72 18.76 16.87
C LYS A 68 18.97 18.03 15.76
N TYR A 69 19.46 16.88 15.34
CA TYR A 69 18.88 16.14 14.23
C TYR A 69 18.17 14.88 14.72
N VAL A 70 17.01 14.59 14.13
CA VAL A 70 16.32 13.31 14.26
C VAL A 70 16.36 12.59 12.93
N PHE A 71 16.78 11.34 12.93
CA PHE A 71 16.81 10.46 11.76
C PHE A 71 15.74 9.38 11.84
N MET A 72 15.35 8.82 10.70
CA MET A 72 14.49 7.64 10.60
C MET A 72 15.23 6.52 9.86
N HIS A 73 15.33 5.34 10.46
CA HIS A 73 16.00 4.19 9.84
C HIS A 73 15.07 3.48 8.87
N HIS A 74 15.53 3.12 7.66
CA HIS A 74 14.68 2.56 6.61
C HIS A 74 15.32 1.36 5.92
N ILE A 75 14.69 0.19 6.02
CA ILE A 75 15.15 -1.07 5.45
C ILE A 75 14.86 -1.08 3.94
N VAL A 76 15.88 -0.83 3.10
CA VAL A 76 15.73 -0.93 1.63
C VAL A 76 15.49 -2.40 1.23
N GLY A 77 15.93 -3.36 2.05
CA GLY A 77 15.59 -4.79 1.95
C GLY A 77 14.09 -5.10 1.85
N ASN A 78 13.22 -4.21 2.35
CA ASN A 78 11.76 -4.38 2.33
C ASN A 78 11.09 -3.63 1.15
N THR A 79 11.84 -3.28 0.09
CA THR A 79 11.32 -2.50 -1.07
C THR A 79 11.52 -3.18 -2.44
N LEU A 80 11.68 -4.52 -2.48
CA LEU A 80 11.90 -5.28 -3.71
C LEU A 80 10.64 -5.37 -4.58
N GLU A 81 10.64 -4.72 -5.74
CA GLU A 81 9.53 -4.70 -6.72
C GLU A 81 8.80 -6.06 -6.91
N CYS A 82 9.54 -7.17 -7.04
CA CYS A 82 8.97 -8.51 -7.28
C CYS A 82 8.50 -9.27 -6.02
N ARG A 83 8.56 -8.69 -4.81
CA ARG A 83 8.09 -9.31 -3.55
C ARG A 83 7.34 -8.33 -2.66
N TYR A 84 7.90 -7.14 -2.51
CA TYR A 84 7.44 -6.00 -1.71
C TYR A 84 7.31 -4.81 -2.69
N PRO A 85 6.26 -4.78 -3.53
CA PRO A 85 6.14 -3.83 -4.64
C PRO A 85 6.04 -2.40 -4.12
N TYR A 86 7.16 -1.68 -4.18
CA TYR A 86 7.36 -0.38 -3.55
C TYR A 86 7.83 0.62 -4.63
N THR A 87 6.91 1.47 -5.05
CA THR A 87 7.00 2.28 -6.27
C THR A 87 7.69 3.63 -6.04
N PRO A 88 8.01 4.40 -7.11
CA PRO A 88 8.46 5.79 -6.97
C PRO A 88 7.43 6.69 -6.25
N THR A 89 6.14 6.33 -6.24
CA THR A 89 5.09 7.05 -5.50
C THR A 89 5.11 6.71 -4.02
N ASP A 90 5.43 5.47 -3.65
CA ASP A 90 5.56 5.04 -2.25
C ASP A 90 6.74 5.74 -1.57
N TRP A 91 7.89 5.84 -2.27
CA TRP A 91 9.01 6.69 -1.84
C TRP A 91 8.57 8.14 -1.62
N GLU A 92 7.80 8.74 -2.53
CA GLU A 92 7.31 10.12 -2.37
C GLU A 92 6.37 10.30 -1.19
N ASN A 93 5.50 9.34 -0.91
CA ASN A 93 4.58 9.39 0.22
C ASN A 93 5.33 9.30 1.54
N ASP A 94 6.27 8.36 1.68
CA ASP A 94 7.06 8.19 2.89
C ASP A 94 8.00 9.39 3.13
N LEU A 95 8.63 9.91 2.07
CA LEU A 95 9.43 11.14 2.13
C LEU A 95 8.61 12.39 2.54
N ARG A 96 7.28 12.40 2.32
CA ARG A 96 6.38 13.47 2.78
C ARG A 96 5.93 13.26 4.22
N GLU A 97 5.50 12.04 4.57
CA GLU A 97 5.03 11.71 5.93
C GLU A 97 6.15 11.82 6.97
N ILE A 98 7.37 11.39 6.62
CA ILE A 98 8.56 11.52 7.47
C ILE A 98 8.95 13.00 7.65
N ALA A 99 8.98 13.76 6.55
CA ALA A 99 9.32 15.19 6.58
C ALA A 99 8.30 16.02 7.37
N ALA A 100 7.01 15.71 7.27
CA ALA A 100 5.93 16.47 7.91
C ALA A 100 6.06 16.54 9.44
N LYS A 101 6.62 15.51 10.07
CA LYS A 101 6.83 15.43 11.52
C LYS A 101 8.19 15.94 11.99
N GLY A 102 8.97 16.51 11.07
CA GLY A 102 10.21 17.22 11.39
C GLY A 102 11.47 16.35 11.51
N VAL A 103 11.45 15.12 10.99
CA VAL A 103 12.66 14.29 10.81
C VAL A 103 13.57 14.94 9.76
N ASP A 104 14.88 14.96 10.02
CA ASP A 104 15.89 15.65 9.20
C ASP A 104 16.41 14.78 8.05
N ALA A 105 16.60 13.49 8.29
CA ALA A 105 17.13 12.57 7.30
C ALA A 105 16.66 11.12 7.49
N ILE A 106 16.73 10.33 6.42
CA ILE A 106 16.48 8.88 6.42
C ILE A 106 17.80 8.14 6.24
N ALA A 107 18.07 7.19 7.15
CA ALA A 107 19.17 6.25 7.05
C ALA A 107 18.74 5.07 6.16
N LEU A 108 19.22 5.03 4.91
CA LEU A 108 18.87 3.99 3.95
C LEU A 108 19.73 2.73 4.21
N ASN A 109 19.18 1.78 4.97
CA ASN A 109 19.80 0.49 5.27
C ASN A 109 19.86 -0.37 4.00
N ILE A 110 21.08 -0.70 3.57
CA ILE A 110 21.36 -1.44 2.35
C ILE A 110 22.40 -2.56 2.58
N GLY A 111 22.08 -3.75 2.07
CA GLY A 111 22.97 -4.89 1.98
C GLY A 111 23.59 -5.07 0.58
N SER A 112 23.97 -6.32 0.27
CA SER A 112 24.73 -6.66 -0.93
C SER A 112 23.92 -6.60 -2.24
N ALA A 113 22.61 -6.88 -2.19
CA ALA A 113 21.81 -7.20 -3.36
C ALA A 113 21.62 -6.02 -4.33
N ASP A 114 21.95 -6.26 -5.61
CA ASP A 114 21.99 -5.27 -6.70
C ASP A 114 20.77 -4.37 -6.82
N TRP A 115 19.56 -4.93 -6.70
CA TRP A 115 18.31 -4.19 -6.81
C TRP A 115 18.13 -3.14 -5.71
N GLN A 116 18.77 -3.29 -4.55
CA GLN A 116 18.74 -2.27 -3.48
C GLN A 116 19.48 -1.01 -3.91
N ARG A 117 20.50 -1.11 -4.78
CA ARG A 117 21.18 0.06 -5.37
C ARG A 117 20.23 0.85 -6.28
N THR A 118 19.30 0.16 -6.96
CA THR A 118 18.22 0.80 -7.75
C THR A 118 17.20 1.48 -6.84
N GLN A 119 16.79 0.85 -5.74
CA GLN A 119 15.83 1.45 -4.81
C GLN A 119 16.40 2.66 -4.05
N VAL A 120 17.69 2.67 -3.71
CA VAL A 120 18.34 3.90 -3.19
C VAL A 120 18.39 5.01 -4.24
N GLN A 121 18.66 4.70 -5.52
CA GLN A 121 18.54 5.69 -6.59
C GLN A 121 17.11 6.25 -6.67
N ALA A 122 16.08 5.38 -6.63
CA ALA A 122 14.68 5.79 -6.64
C ALA A 122 14.31 6.68 -5.46
N ALA A 123 14.83 6.41 -4.25
CA ALA A 123 14.65 7.27 -3.07
C ALA A 123 15.26 8.68 -3.28
N PHE A 124 16.50 8.76 -3.77
CA PHE A 124 17.17 10.03 -4.04
C PHE A 124 16.49 10.83 -5.16
N ASP A 125 16.06 10.16 -6.23
CA ASP A 125 15.35 10.81 -7.34
C ASP A 125 13.92 11.22 -6.94
N ALA A 126 13.23 10.45 -6.09
CA ALA A 126 11.96 10.86 -5.49
C ALA A 126 12.15 12.11 -4.63
N ALA A 127 13.11 12.11 -3.70
CA ALA A 127 13.37 13.26 -2.81
C ALA A 127 13.69 14.54 -3.57
N LYS A 128 14.50 14.43 -4.63
CA LYS A 128 14.82 15.52 -5.57
C LYS A 128 13.59 15.98 -6.37
N ARG A 129 12.78 15.04 -6.86
CA ARG A 129 11.56 15.30 -7.67
C ARG A 129 10.47 16.02 -6.89
N ILE A 130 10.31 15.75 -5.60
CA ILE A 130 9.34 16.46 -4.74
C ILE A 130 9.93 17.67 -4.00
N ASN A 131 11.24 17.92 -4.14
CA ASN A 131 11.98 18.96 -3.43
C ASN A 131 11.73 18.93 -1.91
N THR A 132 11.74 17.74 -1.30
CA THR A 132 11.45 17.58 0.13
C THR A 132 12.59 18.14 1.00
N PRO A 133 12.30 18.75 2.17
CA PRO A 133 13.34 19.19 3.09
C PRO A 133 14.12 18.01 3.70
N VAL A 134 13.50 16.82 3.86
CA VAL A 134 14.18 15.65 4.43
C VAL A 134 15.32 15.19 3.51
N LYS A 135 16.41 14.78 4.15
CA LYS A 135 17.63 14.30 3.49
C LYS A 135 17.74 12.78 3.56
N LEU A 136 18.73 12.24 2.88
CA LEU A 136 19.01 10.82 2.76
C LEU A 136 20.50 10.59 2.99
N PHE A 137 20.86 9.45 3.58
CA PHE A 137 22.23 8.97 3.63
C PHE A 137 22.28 7.44 3.61
N TYR A 138 23.43 6.88 3.23
CA TYR A 138 23.66 5.45 3.29
C TYR A 138 23.87 4.97 4.73
N SER A 139 23.14 3.92 5.11
CA SER A 139 23.46 3.04 6.22
C SER A 139 23.87 1.68 5.64
N PHE A 140 25.17 1.36 5.61
CA PHE A 140 25.61 0.07 5.09
C PHE A 140 25.36 -1.04 6.12
N ASP A 141 24.71 -2.13 5.73
CA ASP A 141 24.53 -3.28 6.62
C ASP A 141 25.60 -4.35 6.35
N PHE A 142 26.69 -4.28 7.11
CA PHE A 142 27.81 -5.21 6.97
C PHE A 142 27.54 -6.62 7.55
N THR A 143 26.31 -6.89 8.00
CA THR A 143 25.86 -8.27 8.25
C THR A 143 25.27 -8.92 6.99
N GLU A 144 24.78 -8.11 6.04
CA GLU A 144 24.21 -8.55 4.75
C GLU A 144 25.05 -8.11 3.52
N MET A 145 26.23 -7.50 3.72
CA MET A 145 27.20 -7.20 2.65
C MET A 145 28.66 -7.33 3.07
N ALA A 146 29.52 -7.62 2.09
CA ALA A 146 30.96 -7.59 2.27
C ALA A 146 31.49 -6.15 2.41
N CYS A 147 32.56 -5.99 3.18
CA CYS A 147 33.17 -4.70 3.48
C CYS A 147 34.14 -4.23 2.38
N ASP A 148 33.67 -4.24 1.12
CA ASP A 148 34.42 -3.78 -0.05
C ASP A 148 34.53 -2.26 -0.05
N LEU A 149 35.69 -1.76 0.38
CA LEU A 149 35.98 -0.33 0.45
C LEU A 149 35.77 0.39 -0.89
N GLY A 150 36.03 -0.25 -2.03
CA GLY A 150 35.86 0.34 -3.35
C GLY A 150 34.40 0.52 -3.74
N ASP A 151 33.57 -0.50 -3.52
CA ASP A 151 32.12 -0.42 -3.71
C ASP A 151 31.48 0.61 -2.77
N ILE A 152 31.85 0.60 -1.48
CA ILE A 152 31.35 1.55 -0.47
C ILE A 152 31.70 3.00 -0.87
N VAL A 153 32.96 3.28 -1.21
CA VAL A 153 33.42 4.61 -1.66
C VAL A 153 32.70 5.05 -2.94
N SER A 154 32.54 4.14 -3.91
CA SER A 154 31.83 4.39 -5.17
C SER A 154 30.36 4.77 -4.93
N ARG A 155 29.66 4.02 -4.06
CA ARG A 155 28.27 4.31 -3.65
C ARG A 155 28.17 5.69 -2.98
N ILE A 156 29.03 6.00 -2.02
CA ILE A 156 29.04 7.30 -1.31
C ILE A 156 29.26 8.45 -2.29
N ASN A 157 30.30 8.36 -3.13
CA ASN A 157 30.65 9.42 -4.08
C ASN A 157 29.58 9.66 -5.15
N LYS A 158 28.82 8.63 -5.54
CA LYS A 158 27.69 8.76 -6.48
C LYS A 158 26.61 9.75 -6.01
N PHE A 159 26.35 9.83 -4.71
CA PHE A 159 25.31 10.70 -4.14
C PHE A 159 25.86 11.91 -3.36
N ALA A 160 27.19 12.02 -3.21
CA ALA A 160 27.84 13.08 -2.45
C ALA A 160 27.34 14.49 -2.78
N ASP A 161 27.01 14.79 -4.04
CA ASP A 161 26.52 16.11 -4.47
C ASP A 161 25.02 16.15 -4.88
N TYR A 162 24.23 15.16 -4.45
CA TYR A 162 22.77 15.25 -4.59
C TYR A 162 22.19 16.29 -3.60
N PRO A 163 21.17 17.09 -4.01
CA PRO A 163 20.58 18.13 -3.15
C PRO A 163 19.85 17.59 -1.91
N ASN A 164 19.55 16.29 -1.89
CA ASN A 164 18.94 15.57 -0.78
C ASN A 164 19.93 14.70 0.01
N GLN A 165 21.24 14.71 -0.31
CA GLN A 165 22.24 14.05 0.54
C GLN A 165 22.38 14.80 1.87
N PHE A 166 22.31 14.07 3.00
CA PHE A 166 22.57 14.67 4.31
C PHE A 166 24.07 14.96 4.48
N LYS A 167 24.39 16.15 4.99
CA LYS A 167 25.77 16.65 5.16
C LYS A 167 25.91 17.32 6.51
N VAL A 168 27.03 17.06 7.21
CA VAL A 168 27.38 17.71 8.48
C VAL A 168 28.63 18.55 8.26
N GLY A 169 28.51 19.88 8.38
CA GLY A 169 29.60 20.80 8.04
C GLY A 169 30.09 20.67 6.59
N GLY A 170 29.17 20.43 5.65
CA GLY A 170 29.48 20.18 4.23
C GLY A 170 29.99 18.77 3.90
N ARG A 171 30.33 17.96 4.90
CA ARG A 171 30.85 16.60 4.73
C ARG A 171 29.71 15.61 4.52
N THR A 172 29.77 14.77 3.49
CA THR A 172 28.80 13.70 3.19
C THR A 172 28.62 12.78 4.38
N PHE A 173 27.40 12.63 4.90
CA PHE A 173 27.12 11.78 6.05
C PHE A 173 26.94 10.31 5.64
N VAL A 174 27.46 9.39 6.44
CA VAL A 174 27.39 7.93 6.25
C VAL A 174 27.27 7.23 7.60
N SER A 175 26.41 6.22 7.70
CA SER A 175 26.37 5.29 8.84
C SER A 175 26.54 3.83 8.38
N SER A 176 26.55 2.91 9.35
CA SER A 176 26.47 1.48 9.09
C SER A 176 25.94 0.73 10.30
N TYR A 177 25.45 -0.47 10.06
CA TYR A 177 25.26 -1.52 11.05
C TYR A 177 26.41 -2.53 10.90
N ALA A 178 27.12 -2.82 12.00
CA ALA A 178 28.47 -3.39 12.01
C ALA A 178 29.49 -2.52 11.21
N GLY A 179 30.69 -3.06 10.95
CA GLY A 179 31.76 -2.34 10.22
C GLY A 179 33.16 -2.46 10.84
N ASP A 180 33.32 -3.31 11.85
CA ASP A 180 34.59 -3.76 12.45
C ASP A 180 35.56 -4.33 11.41
N CYS A 181 35.03 -5.05 10.42
CA CYS A 181 35.72 -5.62 9.25
C CYS A 181 36.63 -4.65 8.47
N LEU A 182 36.30 -3.35 8.44
CA LEU A 182 37.14 -2.32 7.80
C LEU A 182 38.34 -1.93 8.69
N GLY A 183 38.21 -2.10 10.01
CA GLY A 183 39.11 -1.55 11.01
C GLY A 183 39.16 -0.02 11.00
N ASN A 184 39.80 0.57 12.01
CA ASN A 184 40.00 2.02 12.07
C ASN A 184 40.73 2.56 10.80
N GLY A 185 41.65 1.77 10.22
CA GLY A 185 42.36 2.11 8.99
C GLY A 185 41.49 2.12 7.72
N GLY A 186 40.53 1.20 7.59
CA GLY A 186 39.58 1.19 6.46
C GLY A 186 38.59 2.35 6.54
N TRP A 187 38.10 2.69 7.73
CA TRP A 187 37.27 3.89 7.93
C TRP A 187 38.03 5.19 7.64
N ALA A 188 39.31 5.29 8.02
CA ALA A 188 40.16 6.43 7.63
C ALA A 188 40.35 6.50 6.11
N SER A 189 40.56 5.35 5.46
CA SER A 189 40.73 5.23 4.00
C SER A 189 39.45 5.57 3.23
N LEU A 190 38.27 5.23 3.78
CA LEU A 190 36.96 5.61 3.26
C LEU A 190 36.82 7.13 3.26
N LYS A 191 37.11 7.78 4.41
CA LYS A 191 37.04 9.25 4.54
C LYS A 191 37.98 9.94 3.56
N ALA A 192 39.22 9.48 3.43
CA ALA A 192 40.19 10.04 2.49
C ALA A 192 39.70 10.00 1.03
N GLN A 193 38.95 8.96 0.64
CA GLN A 193 38.44 8.78 -0.73
C GLN A 193 37.03 9.38 -0.98
N THR A 194 36.39 9.97 0.03
CA THR A 194 34.99 10.47 -0.03
C THR A 194 34.86 11.95 0.33
N GLY A 195 35.91 12.74 0.07
CA GLY A 195 35.93 14.17 0.41
C GLY A 195 35.88 14.43 1.92
N ASN A 196 36.47 13.53 2.72
CA ASN A 196 36.35 13.48 4.18
C ASN A 196 34.88 13.35 4.66
N ALA A 197 34.18 12.29 4.24
CA ALA A 197 32.84 11.97 4.74
C ALA A 197 32.76 12.00 6.29
N TYR A 198 31.60 12.35 6.83
CA TYR A 198 31.29 12.25 8.26
C TYR A 198 30.72 10.86 8.53
N VAL A 199 31.44 10.05 9.32
CA VAL A 199 31.06 8.64 9.54
C VAL A 199 30.52 8.42 10.97
N MET A 200 29.35 7.79 11.05
CA MET A 200 28.66 7.40 12.28
C MET A 200 28.21 5.93 12.20
N PRO A 201 29.13 4.95 12.27
CA PRO A 201 28.74 3.55 12.29
C PRO A 201 28.27 3.11 13.69
N PHE A 202 27.51 2.02 13.74
CA PHE A 202 27.34 1.21 14.94
C PHE A 202 28.20 -0.04 14.78
N ILE A 203 29.19 -0.19 15.65
CA ILE A 203 30.14 -1.31 15.66
C ILE A 203 30.13 -1.93 17.06
N TRP A 204 29.98 -3.25 17.12
CA TRP A 204 29.95 -4.04 18.35
C TRP A 204 31.33 -4.14 19.01
N GLY A 205 31.38 -4.22 20.35
CA GLY A 205 32.61 -4.55 21.09
C GLY A 205 33.63 -3.41 21.15
N LEU A 206 33.22 -2.17 20.86
CA LEU A 206 34.07 -0.98 20.99
C LEU A 206 34.08 -0.39 22.40
N GLU A 207 33.28 -0.96 23.31
CA GLU A 207 33.26 -0.70 24.74
C GLU A 207 34.67 -0.74 25.36
N GLY A 208 35.07 0.35 26.01
CA GLY A 208 36.42 0.53 26.56
C GLY A 208 37.50 0.83 25.52
N GLN A 209 37.18 0.81 24.22
CA GLN A 209 38.16 0.92 23.12
C GLN A 209 37.90 2.08 22.14
N PHE A 210 36.84 2.88 22.31
CA PHE A 210 36.49 4.00 21.43
C PHE A 210 37.63 5.01 21.16
N GLY A 211 38.61 5.15 22.05
CA GLY A 211 39.81 5.96 21.85
C GLY A 211 40.72 5.45 20.71
N ASN A 212 40.71 4.15 20.43
CA ASN A 212 41.45 3.52 19.33
C ASN A 212 40.77 3.73 17.96
N TRP A 213 39.52 4.22 17.96
CA TRP A 213 38.69 4.41 16.77
C TRP A 213 38.56 5.91 16.43
N ASN A 214 39.72 6.53 16.19
CA ASN A 214 39.83 7.96 15.88
C ASN A 214 39.41 8.33 14.44
N ALA A 215 39.24 7.36 13.54
CA ALA A 215 38.69 7.60 12.21
C ALA A 215 37.20 7.95 12.26
N LEU A 216 36.47 7.46 13.26
CA LEU A 216 35.03 7.67 13.40
C LEU A 216 34.72 9.10 13.86
N ASP A 217 33.79 9.81 13.22
CA ASP A 217 33.39 11.13 13.71
C ASP A 217 32.42 11.00 14.89
N SER A 218 31.52 10.03 14.79
CA SER A 218 30.50 9.71 15.80
C SER A 218 30.33 8.19 15.89
N TRP A 219 29.68 7.69 16.94
CA TRP A 219 29.19 6.30 17.04
C TRP A 219 27.81 6.32 17.68
N TYR A 220 26.90 5.46 17.22
CA TYR A 220 25.53 5.44 17.70
C TYR A 220 25.16 4.11 18.37
N CYS A 221 24.54 4.16 19.55
CA CYS A 221 24.16 2.97 20.30
C CYS A 221 22.85 2.35 19.76
N TRP A 222 22.94 1.32 18.91
CA TRP A 222 21.74 0.63 18.38
C TRP A 222 20.83 0.08 19.49
N GLY A 223 21.41 -0.62 20.47
CA GLY A 223 20.67 -1.25 21.56
C GLY A 223 20.01 -0.29 22.54
N CYS A 224 20.37 1.00 22.52
CA CYS A 224 19.86 1.99 23.48
C CYS A 224 18.39 2.38 23.24
N ALA A 225 17.75 1.91 22.17
CA ALA A 225 16.30 2.02 21.99
C ALA A 225 15.51 1.20 23.02
N TYR A 226 16.06 0.11 23.55
CA TYR A 226 15.35 -0.90 24.35
C TYR A 226 16.05 -1.21 25.69
N PRO A 227 15.32 -1.66 26.73
CA PRO A 227 15.95 -2.23 27.91
C PRO A 227 16.56 -3.60 27.57
N GLN A 228 17.80 -3.85 27.98
CA GLN A 228 18.51 -5.11 27.72
C GLN A 228 18.16 -6.20 28.77
N GLY A 229 16.91 -6.25 29.20
CA GLY A 229 16.40 -7.15 30.24
C GLY A 229 15.02 -6.76 30.75
N ASN A 230 14.52 -7.49 31.76
CA ASN A 230 13.22 -7.24 32.39
C ASN A 230 13.28 -6.08 33.41
N TYR A 231 13.49 -4.86 32.90
CA TYR A 231 13.48 -3.61 33.66
C TYR A 231 13.02 -2.46 32.75
N ASP A 232 12.72 -1.30 33.33
CA ASP A 232 12.34 -0.10 32.56
C ASP A 232 13.59 0.54 31.94
N LYS A 233 13.56 0.90 30.65
CA LYS A 233 14.70 1.55 30.00
C LYS A 233 15.02 2.86 30.70
N ASN A 234 16.30 3.08 30.99
CA ASN A 234 16.82 4.27 31.63
C ASN A 234 17.99 4.88 30.81
N THR A 235 18.71 5.84 31.40
CA THR A 235 19.82 6.58 30.77
C THR A 235 21.21 6.05 31.10
N ASP A 236 21.35 4.88 31.72
CA ASP A 236 22.66 4.46 32.25
C ASP A 236 23.60 3.94 31.16
N ASP A 237 23.07 3.21 30.15
CA ASP A 237 23.81 2.88 28.94
C ASP A 237 24.30 4.16 28.23
N ASP A 238 23.42 5.16 28.10
CA ASP A 238 23.75 6.42 27.44
C ASP A 238 24.88 7.16 28.17
N LYS A 239 24.80 7.29 29.50
CA LYS A 239 25.87 7.88 30.32
C LYS A 239 27.19 7.11 30.19
N TYR A 240 27.12 5.77 30.14
CA TYR A 240 28.30 4.93 29.96
C TYR A 240 29.00 5.18 28.61
N TYR A 241 28.25 5.23 27.50
CA TYR A 241 28.80 5.55 26.19
C TYR A 241 29.24 7.02 26.07
N MET A 242 28.46 7.97 26.60
CA MET A 242 28.80 9.39 26.67
C MET A 242 30.10 9.64 27.47
N SER A 243 30.38 8.86 28.52
CA SER A 243 31.63 8.98 29.28
C SER A 243 32.90 8.65 28.48
N GLN A 244 32.76 7.94 27.35
CA GLN A 244 33.85 7.51 26.47
C GLN A 244 33.90 8.28 25.14
N LEU A 245 32.74 8.73 24.65
CA LEU A 245 32.59 9.40 23.36
C LEU A 245 32.38 10.93 23.47
N GLY A 246 31.92 11.43 24.61
CA GLY A 246 31.49 12.82 24.76
C GLY A 246 30.44 13.20 23.71
N SER A 247 30.63 14.33 23.04
CA SER A 247 29.77 14.80 21.95
C SER A 247 29.85 13.97 20.66
N ARG A 248 30.68 12.92 20.60
CA ARG A 248 30.69 11.90 19.53
C ARG A 248 29.63 10.80 19.76
N TYR A 249 28.84 10.91 20.82
CA TYR A 249 27.76 9.97 21.12
C TYR A 249 26.47 10.32 20.37
N ALA A 250 25.87 9.29 19.78
CA ALA A 250 24.51 9.30 19.25
C ALA A 250 23.74 8.08 19.79
N THR A 251 22.42 8.12 19.73
CA THR A 251 21.58 7.10 20.38
C THR A 251 20.29 6.85 19.62
N THR A 252 19.64 5.72 19.90
CA THR A 252 18.44 5.29 19.22
C THR A 252 17.18 5.37 20.10
N ILE A 253 16.04 5.35 19.44
CA ILE A 253 14.71 5.28 20.06
C ILE A 253 13.77 4.42 19.20
N SER A 254 12.89 3.67 19.87
CA SER A 254 11.80 2.92 19.27
C SER A 254 10.65 2.82 20.27
N ALA A 255 9.52 2.28 19.82
CA ALA A 255 8.37 1.99 20.67
C ALA A 255 8.30 0.52 21.13
N TRP A 256 8.72 -0.41 20.27
CA TRP A 256 8.41 -1.83 20.42
C TRP A 256 9.38 -2.70 19.63
N GLN A 257 9.50 -3.98 19.98
CA GLN A 257 10.42 -4.91 19.31
C GLN A 257 10.01 -6.36 19.58
N PHE A 258 9.53 -7.06 18.55
CA PHE A 258 9.07 -8.44 18.62
C PHE A 258 9.36 -9.19 17.31
N THR A 259 9.85 -10.42 17.44
CA THR A 259 10.14 -11.32 16.33
C THR A 259 9.58 -12.71 16.63
N HIS A 260 9.06 -13.40 15.62
CA HIS A 260 8.51 -14.75 15.78
C HIS A 260 8.78 -15.63 14.54
N PHE A 261 10.04 -15.68 14.13
CA PHE A 261 10.53 -16.65 13.16
C PHE A 261 11.16 -17.85 13.86
N SER A 262 11.14 -19.04 13.24
CA SER A 262 11.74 -20.27 13.80
C SER A 262 13.23 -20.17 14.14
N TYR A 263 13.94 -19.20 13.57
CA TYR A 263 15.35 -18.89 13.81
C TYR A 263 15.58 -17.59 14.63
N LYS A 264 14.53 -16.79 14.88
CA LYS A 264 14.55 -15.48 15.55
C LYS A 264 13.19 -15.23 16.21
N ASN A 265 13.02 -15.72 17.45
CA ASN A 265 11.77 -15.69 18.21
C ASN A 265 12.02 -15.07 19.60
N TRP A 266 11.75 -13.78 19.77
CA TRP A 266 11.99 -13.05 21.01
C TRP A 266 11.27 -11.69 21.07
N TYR A 267 11.11 -11.18 22.29
CA TYR A 267 10.55 -9.86 22.64
C TYR A 267 11.58 -9.04 23.44
N LEU A 268 11.69 -7.74 23.16
CA LEU A 268 12.30 -6.76 24.06
C LEU A 268 11.23 -5.79 24.55
N ARG A 269 11.32 -5.40 25.83
CA ARG A 269 10.20 -4.80 26.57
C ARG A 269 9.89 -3.37 26.12
N GLY A 270 8.83 -3.21 25.33
CA GLY A 270 8.23 -1.94 24.91
C GLY A 270 7.15 -1.39 25.86
N ASP A 271 6.82 -2.16 26.89
CA ASP A 271 5.87 -1.79 27.96
C ASP A 271 6.31 -0.55 28.76
N ASN A 272 5.41 -0.07 29.64
CA ASN A 272 5.63 1.11 30.48
C ASN A 272 6.00 2.35 29.65
N TRP A 273 5.20 2.62 28.62
CA TRP A 273 5.33 3.76 27.69
C TRP A 273 6.77 4.00 27.18
N LEU A 274 7.47 2.95 26.74
CA LEU A 274 8.88 3.01 26.32
C LEU A 274 9.17 4.22 25.44
N LEU A 275 8.42 4.44 24.37
CA LEU A 275 8.60 5.57 23.44
C LEU A 275 8.57 6.93 24.15
N ASN A 276 7.60 7.17 25.02
CA ASN A 276 7.42 8.44 25.72
C ASN A 276 8.51 8.64 26.79
N ASN A 277 8.72 7.62 27.62
CA ASN A 277 9.76 7.62 28.67
C ASN A 277 11.15 7.81 28.04
N ARG A 278 11.42 7.17 26.90
CA ARG A 278 12.68 7.30 26.18
C ARG A 278 12.85 8.70 25.59
N TRP A 279 11.83 9.27 24.94
CA TRP A 279 11.89 10.66 24.48
C TRP A 279 12.13 11.67 25.62
N GLU A 280 11.49 11.49 26.77
CA GLU A 280 11.68 12.34 27.95
C GLU A 280 13.10 12.21 28.56
N GLN A 281 13.65 11.01 28.55
CA GLN A 281 15.05 10.76 28.91
C GLN A 281 16.03 11.46 27.94
N LEU A 282 15.81 11.34 26.63
CA LEU A 282 16.62 12.02 25.61
C LEU A 282 16.48 13.55 25.70
N MET A 283 15.31 14.06 26.08
CA MET A 283 15.09 15.47 26.40
C MET A 283 15.91 15.93 27.62
N SER A 284 16.00 15.11 28.69
CA SER A 284 16.83 15.43 29.86
C SER A 284 18.33 15.51 29.56
N MET A 285 18.79 14.81 28.50
CA MET A 285 20.19 14.79 28.02
C MET A 285 20.39 15.61 26.73
N ARG A 286 19.38 16.37 26.28
CA ARG A 286 19.35 17.03 24.96
C ARG A 286 20.58 17.89 24.67
N ASN A 287 21.13 18.54 25.68
CA ASN A 287 22.23 19.49 25.50
C ASN A 287 23.51 18.79 25.00
N ASP A 288 23.74 17.55 25.44
CA ASP A 288 24.94 16.77 25.11
C ASP A 288 24.78 15.89 23.86
N LEU A 289 23.54 15.55 23.50
CA LEU A 289 23.19 14.80 22.29
C LEU A 289 23.19 15.68 21.03
N THR A 290 23.64 15.16 19.88
CA THR A 290 23.50 15.82 18.56
C THR A 290 22.55 15.08 17.62
N PHE A 291 22.57 13.75 17.64
CA PHE A 291 21.79 12.88 16.76
C PHE A 291 20.96 11.88 17.55
N VAL A 292 19.70 11.69 17.16
CA VAL A 292 18.82 10.62 17.63
C VAL A 292 18.24 9.90 16.41
N GLU A 293 18.32 8.57 16.36
CA GLU A 293 17.80 7.77 15.24
C GLU A 293 16.61 6.91 15.66
N MET A 294 15.49 7.06 14.94
CA MET A 294 14.26 6.31 15.16
C MET A 294 14.33 4.97 14.42
N LEU A 295 14.22 3.87 15.16
CA LEU A 295 14.19 2.51 14.63
C LEU A 295 12.73 2.01 14.63
N THR A 296 12.08 1.73 13.51
CA THR A 296 12.45 2.01 12.10
C THR A 296 11.22 2.51 11.33
N TRP A 297 11.34 2.81 10.04
CA TRP A 297 10.19 3.12 9.21
C TRP A 297 9.35 1.88 8.88
N ASN A 298 10.00 0.81 8.41
CA ASN A 298 9.36 -0.27 7.65
C ASN A 298 9.87 -1.70 7.99
N ASP A 299 10.50 -1.91 9.16
CA ASP A 299 10.85 -3.26 9.61
C ASP A 299 9.67 -3.97 10.28
N PHE A 300 8.75 -4.44 9.44
CA PHE A 300 7.59 -5.26 9.84
C PHE A 300 7.99 -6.60 10.45
N GLY A 301 9.20 -7.10 10.16
CA GLY A 301 9.73 -8.35 10.70
C GLY A 301 10.14 -8.26 12.18
N GLU A 302 10.54 -7.08 12.62
CA GLU A 302 11.00 -6.83 14.01
C GLU A 302 10.01 -6.02 14.86
N ALA A 303 8.86 -5.67 14.30
CA ALA A 303 7.77 -4.98 14.98
C ALA A 303 8.15 -3.61 15.60
N ASN A 304 9.19 -2.98 15.07
CA ASN A 304 9.66 -1.65 15.49
C ASN A 304 9.26 -0.53 14.51
N TYR A 305 8.50 -0.86 13.45
CA TYR A 305 8.10 0.07 12.39
C TYR A 305 7.22 1.22 12.89
N PHE A 306 7.39 2.40 12.29
CA PHE A 306 6.63 3.64 12.51
C PHE A 306 5.73 4.00 11.32
N GLY A 307 6.04 3.52 10.11
CA GLY A 307 5.34 3.83 8.87
C GLY A 307 4.16 2.91 8.57
N PRO A 308 3.35 3.26 7.55
CA PRO A 308 2.30 2.38 7.03
C PRO A 308 2.90 1.24 6.18
N ILE A 309 2.19 0.12 6.11
CA ILE A 309 2.51 -0.97 5.17
C ILE A 309 2.13 -0.51 3.76
N ARG A 310 3.14 -0.37 2.87
CA ARG A 310 2.94 -0.14 1.42
C ARG A 310 3.43 -1.37 0.65
N GLY A 311 2.57 -1.90 -0.21
CA GLY A 311 2.80 -3.18 -0.87
C GLY A 311 2.69 -4.38 0.09
N THR A 312 3.44 -5.44 -0.18
CA THR A 312 3.47 -6.68 0.61
C THR A 312 4.52 -6.61 1.71
N GLN A 313 4.23 -7.20 2.87
CA GLN A 313 5.19 -7.37 3.98
C GLN A 313 6.15 -8.55 3.72
N PRO A 314 7.26 -8.68 4.49
CA PRO A 314 8.12 -9.85 4.47
C PRO A 314 7.37 -11.16 4.75
N SER A 315 7.75 -12.24 4.06
CA SER A 315 7.01 -13.50 4.14
C SER A 315 7.13 -14.12 5.54
N GLY A 316 5.98 -14.32 6.18
CA GLY A 316 5.87 -14.90 7.53
C GLY A 316 5.62 -13.91 8.66
N THR A 317 5.63 -12.58 8.42
CA THR A 317 5.44 -11.55 9.47
C THR A 317 3.98 -11.34 9.87
N TYR A 318 3.24 -12.43 10.09
CA TYR A 318 1.79 -12.39 10.33
C TYR A 318 1.39 -11.62 11.62
N TRP A 319 2.36 -11.31 12.49
CA TRP A 319 2.17 -10.47 13.68
C TRP A 319 2.02 -8.97 13.38
N ALA A 320 2.34 -8.53 12.17
CA ALA A 320 2.13 -7.16 11.70
C ALA A 320 0.80 -6.99 10.89
N ASP A 321 0.15 -8.10 10.51
CA ASP A 321 -1.14 -8.09 9.78
C ASP A 321 -2.27 -7.45 10.61
N ASN A 322 -2.67 -6.23 10.24
CA ASN A 322 -3.62 -5.37 10.96
C ASN A 322 -3.11 -4.79 12.30
N PHE A 323 -1.79 -4.68 12.46
CA PHE A 323 -1.14 -4.01 13.60
C PHE A 323 -0.54 -2.67 13.15
N PRO A 324 -1.34 -1.60 12.98
CA PRO A 324 -0.84 -0.28 12.60
C PRO A 324 -0.04 0.34 13.75
N HIS A 325 1.10 0.97 13.43
CA HIS A 325 1.96 1.69 14.38
C HIS A 325 2.04 3.20 14.11
N THR A 326 1.40 3.71 13.05
CA THR A 326 1.50 5.12 12.62
C THR A 326 1.10 6.12 13.72
N ALA A 327 0.20 5.74 14.61
CA ALA A 327 -0.19 6.50 15.79
C ALA A 327 0.98 6.77 16.77
N TRP A 328 1.98 5.88 16.87
CA TRP A 328 3.21 6.17 17.62
C TRP A 328 4.10 7.19 16.90
N PHE A 329 4.09 7.21 15.56
CA PHE A 329 4.80 8.24 14.80
C PHE A 329 4.11 9.60 14.89
N ASP A 330 2.77 9.64 14.87
CA ASP A 330 1.98 10.85 15.17
C ASP A 330 2.33 11.40 16.56
N MET A 331 2.27 10.54 17.60
CA MET A 331 2.62 10.92 18.97
C MET A 331 4.09 11.39 19.10
N SER A 332 5.00 10.84 18.29
CA SER A 332 6.41 11.23 18.29
C SER A 332 6.66 12.67 17.81
N GLU A 333 5.77 13.25 16.99
CA GLU A 333 5.94 14.62 16.47
C GLU A 333 6.13 15.65 17.59
N TYR A 334 5.34 15.53 18.67
CA TYR A 334 5.45 16.36 19.88
C TYR A 334 6.87 16.33 20.47
N TYR A 335 7.46 15.14 20.57
CA TYR A 335 8.79 14.94 21.14
C TYR A 335 9.91 15.29 20.17
N ILE A 336 9.75 15.06 18.86
CA ILE A 336 10.69 15.51 17.82
C ILE A 336 10.79 17.04 17.82
N ARG A 337 9.64 17.74 17.81
CA ARG A 337 9.59 19.20 17.92
C ARG A 337 10.22 19.71 19.22
N ALA A 338 10.01 19.01 20.34
CA ALA A 338 10.62 19.33 21.62
C ALA A 338 12.15 19.12 21.62
N PHE A 339 12.64 18.00 21.08
CA PHE A 339 14.08 17.69 21.00
C PHE A 339 14.82 18.66 20.09
N LYS A 340 14.17 19.18 19.04
CA LYS A 340 14.76 20.18 18.15
C LYS A 340 14.77 21.57 18.78
N SER A 341 13.64 22.04 19.32
CA SER A 341 13.54 23.38 19.93
C SER A 341 14.20 23.53 21.31
N GLY A 342 14.20 22.47 22.13
CA GLY A 342 14.53 22.52 23.55
C GLY A 342 13.33 22.76 24.47
N SER A 343 12.11 22.88 23.94
CA SER A 343 10.90 23.15 24.70
C SER A 343 9.72 22.32 24.18
N TYR A 344 8.96 21.68 25.06
CA TYR A 344 7.75 20.99 24.65
C TYR A 344 6.73 21.95 24.02
N PRO A 345 6.17 21.65 22.83
CA PRO A 345 5.15 22.48 22.20
C PRO A 345 3.82 22.38 22.96
N ALA A 346 2.97 23.40 22.85
CA ALA A 346 1.63 23.37 23.43
C ALA A 346 0.74 22.30 22.76
N ILE A 347 -0.11 21.65 23.55
CA ILE A 347 -1.12 20.72 23.04
C ILE A 347 -2.30 21.51 22.45
N THR A 348 -2.43 21.50 21.13
CA THR A 348 -3.46 22.26 20.38
C THR A 348 -4.62 21.40 19.86
N LYS A 349 -4.59 20.08 20.07
CA LYS A 349 -5.64 19.13 19.72
C LYS A 349 -5.78 18.08 20.81
N ASP A 350 -7.02 17.68 21.10
CA ASP A 350 -7.27 16.55 21.99
C ASP A 350 -7.05 15.24 21.22
N VAL A 351 -6.20 14.35 21.74
CA VAL A 351 -5.93 13.04 21.15
C VAL A 351 -5.73 12.01 22.27
N ILE A 352 -6.30 10.82 22.13
CA ILE A 352 -5.90 9.65 22.92
C ILE A 352 -5.16 8.70 21.99
N TYR A 353 -3.85 8.56 22.19
CA TYR A 353 -3.06 7.46 21.61
C TYR A 353 -3.19 6.25 22.54
N TYR A 354 -3.35 5.05 22.01
CA TYR A 354 -3.56 3.84 22.83
C TYR A 354 -3.04 2.58 22.14
N TRP A 355 -2.57 1.61 22.92
CA TRP A 355 -2.10 0.33 22.40
C TRP A 355 -2.22 -0.83 23.38
N SER A 356 -2.37 -2.02 22.80
CA SER A 356 -2.32 -3.30 23.51
C SER A 356 -1.78 -4.37 22.58
N LYS A 357 -0.98 -5.28 23.12
CA LYS A 357 -0.74 -6.59 22.48
C LYS A 357 -2.03 -7.43 22.54
N PRO A 358 -2.24 -8.44 21.66
CA PRO A 358 -3.55 -9.05 21.43
C PRO A 358 -3.95 -10.15 22.42
N HIS A 359 -3.05 -10.61 23.29
CA HIS A 359 -3.35 -11.67 24.25
C HIS A 359 -2.46 -11.58 25.51
N PRO A 360 -2.81 -12.28 26.61
CA PRO A 360 -1.98 -12.39 27.80
C PRO A 360 -0.59 -12.96 27.48
N ALA A 361 0.46 -12.48 28.13
CA ALA A 361 1.83 -12.91 27.92
C ALA A 361 2.00 -14.41 28.25
N GLY A 362 1.33 -14.85 29.32
CA GLY A 362 1.27 -16.24 29.74
C GLY A 362 0.24 -17.11 29.01
N ALA A 363 -0.47 -16.61 27.99
CA ALA A 363 -1.47 -17.38 27.25
C ALA A 363 -0.85 -18.59 26.52
N ILE A 364 -1.63 -19.65 26.30
CA ILE A 364 -1.19 -20.82 25.53
C ILE A 364 -1.81 -20.73 24.14
N ALA A 365 -0.97 -20.68 23.11
CA ALA A 365 -1.43 -20.70 21.72
C ALA A 365 -1.85 -22.12 21.29
N SER A 366 -2.99 -22.25 20.62
CA SER A 366 -3.59 -23.55 20.28
C SER A 366 -3.09 -24.19 18.97
N GLY A 367 -2.44 -23.42 18.10
CA GLY A 367 -2.03 -23.82 16.75
C GLY A 367 -0.65 -23.26 16.35
N ASP A 368 0.25 -23.13 17.32
CA ASP A 368 1.60 -22.58 17.13
C ASP A 368 2.68 -23.67 17.21
N SER A 369 3.49 -23.79 16.16
CA SER A 369 4.57 -24.79 16.06
C SER A 369 5.97 -24.23 16.36
N ILE A 370 6.10 -22.92 16.60
CA ILE A 370 7.37 -22.25 16.92
C ILE A 370 7.52 -22.10 18.44
N GLY A 371 6.41 -21.88 19.15
CA GLY A 371 6.39 -21.71 20.60
C GLY A 371 6.71 -20.28 21.04
N ARG A 372 6.71 -20.07 22.36
CA ARG A 372 6.98 -18.73 22.94
C ARG A 372 8.43 -18.32 22.73
N GLY A 373 8.64 -17.09 22.29
CA GLY A 373 9.97 -16.49 22.15
C GLY A 373 10.60 -16.11 23.49
N ASN A 374 11.92 -15.90 23.47
CA ASN A 374 12.63 -15.43 24.66
C ASN A 374 12.11 -14.05 25.11
N GLY A 375 12.00 -13.82 26.41
CA GLY A 375 11.52 -12.56 26.98
C GLY A 375 9.99 -12.38 26.96
N PHE A 376 9.21 -13.38 26.53
CA PHE A 376 7.73 -13.31 26.59
C PHE A 376 7.22 -12.98 28.01
N ASP A 377 7.94 -13.44 29.03
CA ASP A 377 7.70 -13.25 30.45
C ASP A 377 7.94 -11.81 30.95
N TRP A 378 8.48 -10.94 30.10
CA TRP A 378 8.70 -9.51 30.39
C TRP A 378 7.55 -8.64 29.87
N ALA A 379 6.66 -9.19 29.05
CA ALA A 379 5.55 -8.48 28.44
C ALA A 379 4.39 -8.27 29.43
N MET A 380 3.88 -7.06 29.54
CA MET A 380 2.83 -6.70 30.52
C MET A 380 1.42 -6.75 29.92
N ASP A 381 0.47 -7.31 30.66
CA ASP A 381 -0.91 -7.52 30.20
C ASP A 381 -1.80 -6.29 30.46
N ASN A 382 -1.50 -5.18 29.76
CA ASN A 382 -2.16 -3.87 29.92
C ASN A 382 -2.71 -3.29 28.60
N LEU A 383 -3.78 -2.50 28.69
CA LEU A 383 -4.05 -1.42 27.74
C LEU A 383 -3.25 -0.20 28.18
N TRP A 384 -2.32 0.24 27.33
CA TRP A 384 -1.56 1.46 27.50
C TRP A 384 -2.22 2.61 26.72
N ALA A 385 -2.16 3.83 27.25
CA ALA A 385 -2.58 5.03 26.53
C ALA A 385 -1.80 6.28 26.94
N VAL A 386 -1.81 7.29 26.06
CA VAL A 386 -1.31 8.64 26.30
C VAL A 386 -2.36 9.63 25.80
N ALA A 387 -2.94 10.37 26.73
CA ALA A 387 -3.88 11.45 26.44
C ALA A 387 -3.13 12.77 26.28
N PHE A 388 -3.26 13.38 25.10
CA PHE A 388 -2.95 14.78 24.85
C PHE A 388 -4.26 15.56 25.05
N ALA A 389 -4.29 16.47 26.03
CA ALA A 389 -5.48 17.25 26.37
C ALA A 389 -5.18 18.77 26.29
N THR A 390 -6.02 19.50 25.55
CA THR A 390 -5.94 20.97 25.38
C THR A 390 -6.27 21.73 26.66
N SER A 391 -7.17 21.16 27.47
CA SER A 391 -7.60 21.64 28.79
C SER A 391 -8.05 20.44 29.64
N PRO A 392 -8.21 20.57 30.97
CA PRO A 392 -8.58 19.45 31.83
C PRO A 392 -9.83 18.69 31.34
N ALA A 393 -9.82 17.38 31.52
CA ALA A 393 -10.86 16.47 31.05
C ALA A 393 -10.88 15.18 31.89
N GLN A 394 -11.91 14.37 31.72
CA GLN A 394 -11.91 12.97 32.14
C GLN A 394 -11.64 12.08 30.94
N VAL A 395 -10.70 11.15 31.06
CA VAL A 395 -10.43 10.12 30.05
C VAL A 395 -10.83 8.78 30.62
N THR A 396 -11.69 8.05 29.90
CA THR A 396 -12.05 6.66 30.23
C THR A 396 -11.33 5.72 29.28
N LEU A 397 -10.55 4.80 29.84
CA LEU A 397 -10.01 3.64 29.13
C LEU A 397 -10.87 2.42 29.45
N LYS A 398 -11.13 1.59 28.45
CA LYS A 398 -11.74 0.27 28.61
C LYS A 398 -11.08 -0.74 27.69
N LEU A 399 -10.86 -1.95 28.18
CA LEU A 399 -10.50 -3.12 27.39
C LEU A 399 -11.25 -4.33 27.95
N GLY A 400 -12.21 -4.85 27.18
CA GLY A 400 -13.03 -5.98 27.61
C GLY A 400 -13.86 -5.66 28.86
N GLY A 401 -13.66 -6.45 29.92
CA GLY A 401 -14.26 -6.22 31.24
C GLY A 401 -13.56 -5.15 32.08
N SER A 402 -12.31 -4.80 31.79
CA SER A 402 -11.55 -3.78 32.52
C SER A 402 -11.95 -2.38 32.05
N SER A 403 -12.20 -1.46 32.99
CA SER A 403 -12.52 -0.06 32.71
C SER A 403 -12.01 0.84 33.83
N LYS A 404 -11.53 2.05 33.49
CA LYS A 404 -11.20 3.09 34.47
C LYS A 404 -11.27 4.48 33.85
N THR A 405 -11.85 5.42 34.59
CA THR A 405 -11.82 6.86 34.29
C THR A 405 -10.70 7.55 35.09
N PHE A 406 -10.07 8.55 34.47
CA PHE A 406 -8.97 9.33 35.01
C PHE A 406 -9.25 10.82 34.77
N ASP A 407 -9.20 11.65 35.80
CA ASP A 407 -9.09 13.09 35.60
C ASP A 407 -7.68 13.42 35.09
N VAL A 408 -7.58 14.11 33.94
CA VAL A 408 -6.33 14.53 33.31
C VAL A 408 -6.22 16.06 33.27
N PRO A 409 -5.04 16.64 33.57
CA PRO A 409 -4.79 18.07 33.35
C PRO A 409 -4.63 18.38 31.85
N ALA A 410 -4.48 19.67 31.53
CA ALA A 410 -3.95 20.09 30.23
C ALA A 410 -2.52 19.55 30.04
N GLY A 411 -2.14 19.23 28.80
CA GLY A 411 -0.82 18.68 28.46
C GLY A 411 -0.88 17.18 28.14
N VAL A 412 0.13 16.43 28.57
CA VAL A 412 0.32 15.00 28.26
C VAL A 412 0.15 14.16 29.53
N SER A 413 -0.74 13.16 29.47
CA SER A 413 -1.00 12.23 30.58
C SER A 413 -0.84 10.77 30.15
N LYS A 414 -0.05 10.00 30.90
CA LYS A 414 0.17 8.56 30.70
C LYS A 414 -0.85 7.76 31.51
N LEU A 415 -1.64 6.91 30.83
CA LEU A 415 -2.80 6.22 31.39
C LEU A 415 -2.72 4.72 31.08
N THR A 416 -3.11 3.85 32.02
CA THR A 416 -3.09 2.39 31.81
C THR A 416 -4.12 1.66 32.66
N ILE A 417 -4.64 0.55 32.13
CA ILE A 417 -5.48 -0.42 32.86
C ILE A 417 -5.01 -1.85 32.55
N PRO A 418 -5.22 -2.82 33.45
CA PRO A 418 -5.04 -4.23 33.14
C PRO A 418 -5.92 -4.63 31.94
N ALA A 419 -5.37 -5.38 31.00
CA ALA A 419 -6.11 -5.90 29.86
C ALA A 419 -7.09 -7.01 30.29
N SER A 420 -8.22 -7.09 29.60
CA SER A 420 -9.25 -8.12 29.81
C SER A 420 -9.87 -8.49 28.45
N PRO A 421 -10.27 -9.76 28.23
CA PRO A 421 -10.78 -10.20 26.94
C PRO A 421 -11.95 -9.36 26.38
N GLY A 422 -11.85 -9.01 25.10
CA GLY A 422 -12.79 -8.14 24.39
C GLY A 422 -12.12 -6.94 23.71
N ARG A 423 -12.93 -5.96 23.31
CA ARG A 423 -12.48 -4.80 22.51
C ARG A 423 -12.00 -3.62 23.37
N ILE A 424 -11.14 -2.79 22.79
CA ILE A 424 -10.74 -1.48 23.34
C ILE A 424 -11.90 -0.47 23.12
N THR A 425 -12.17 0.37 24.11
CA THR A 425 -12.89 1.64 23.94
C THR A 425 -12.09 2.74 24.64
N VAL A 426 -11.91 3.89 23.98
CA VAL A 426 -11.33 5.10 24.59
C VAL A 426 -12.28 6.28 24.47
N GLN A 427 -12.40 7.06 25.54
CA GLN A 427 -13.33 8.19 25.61
C GLN A 427 -12.67 9.37 26.32
N MET A 428 -12.94 10.60 25.86
CA MET A 428 -12.64 11.83 26.58
C MET A 428 -13.95 12.61 26.79
N VAL A 429 -14.21 13.02 28.03
CA VAL A 429 -15.35 13.85 28.43
C VAL A 429 -14.81 15.14 29.05
N ARG A 430 -15.30 16.30 28.60
CA ARG A 430 -14.95 17.61 29.15
C ARG A 430 -16.23 18.37 29.46
N ASN A 431 -16.36 18.86 30.71
CA ASN A 431 -17.56 19.59 31.17
C ASN A 431 -18.88 18.86 30.88
N GLY A 432 -18.88 17.53 31.04
CA GLY A 432 -20.03 16.66 30.74
C GLY A 432 -20.29 16.37 29.26
N GLN A 433 -19.48 16.92 28.34
CA GLN A 433 -19.60 16.70 26.90
C GLN A 433 -18.54 15.71 26.40
N THR A 434 -18.96 14.72 25.61
CA THR A 434 -18.06 13.75 24.98
C THR A 434 -17.28 14.41 23.84
N VAL A 435 -15.95 14.50 23.98
CA VAL A 435 -15.01 15.08 23.00
C VAL A 435 -14.43 13.99 22.09
N ILE A 436 -14.17 12.81 22.66
CA ILE A 436 -13.67 11.61 21.97
C ILE A 436 -14.49 10.41 22.45
N ASN A 437 -14.87 9.49 21.56
CA ASN A 437 -15.46 8.20 21.92
C ASN A 437 -15.25 7.19 20.77
N GLU A 438 -14.19 6.39 20.86
CA GLU A 438 -13.71 5.50 19.79
C GLU A 438 -13.66 4.03 20.27
N THR A 439 -13.88 3.08 19.36
CA THR A 439 -13.86 1.63 19.63
C THR A 439 -13.42 0.92 18.33
N PRO A 440 -12.10 0.69 18.13
CA PRO A 440 -11.55 0.31 16.83
C PRO A 440 -12.17 -0.96 16.25
N GLY A 441 -12.45 -0.95 14.96
CA GLY A 441 -13.15 -2.03 14.25
C GLY A 441 -12.35 -3.30 14.00
N GLY A 442 -11.02 -3.30 14.24
CA GLY A 442 -10.10 -4.37 13.83
C GLY A 442 -9.23 -4.96 14.94
N PHE A 443 -9.54 -4.74 16.22
CA PHE A 443 -8.77 -5.28 17.35
C PHE A 443 -9.67 -5.86 18.45
N GLU A 444 -9.28 -7.04 18.94
CA GLU A 444 -9.84 -7.69 20.12
C GLU A 444 -8.72 -8.36 20.91
N TYR A 445 -8.73 -8.21 22.24
CA TYR A 445 -7.85 -8.93 23.15
C TYR A 445 -8.44 -10.31 23.44
N VAL A 446 -7.71 -11.38 23.14
CA VAL A 446 -8.18 -12.77 23.29
C VAL A 446 -7.43 -13.48 24.41
N GLN A 447 -8.16 -14.27 25.21
CA GLN A 447 -7.54 -14.99 26.34
C GLN A 447 -6.57 -16.09 25.90
N ASN A 448 -6.92 -16.81 24.82
CA ASN A 448 -6.14 -17.91 24.26
C ASN A 448 -6.04 -17.70 22.73
N PRO A 449 -4.85 -17.37 22.20
CA PRO A 449 -4.69 -17.11 20.77
C PRO A 449 -4.52 -18.42 19.97
N VAL A 450 -4.58 -18.34 18.64
CA VAL A 450 -4.19 -19.46 17.76
C VAL A 450 -2.67 -19.53 17.60
N ARG A 451 -1.98 -18.38 17.55
CA ARG A 451 -0.53 -18.24 17.44
C ARG A 451 0.02 -17.14 18.36
N TYR A 452 1.31 -17.19 18.69
CA TYR A 452 1.94 -16.19 19.55
C TYR A 452 2.19 -14.87 18.81
N ASN A 453 1.53 -13.80 19.27
CA ASN A 453 1.77 -12.44 18.80
C ASN A 453 1.93 -11.50 20.01
N LEU A 454 3.15 -10.96 20.21
CA LEU A 454 3.43 -9.92 21.20
C LEU A 454 3.66 -8.55 20.56
N ASN A 455 3.36 -8.38 19.27
CA ASN A 455 3.26 -7.06 18.65
C ASN A 455 2.08 -6.26 19.26
N ALA A 456 2.15 -4.93 19.24
CA ALA A 456 1.10 -4.08 19.80
C ALA A 456 0.21 -3.48 18.69
N TYR A 457 -1.10 -3.60 18.83
CA TYR A 457 -2.02 -2.82 18.02
C TYR A 457 -2.01 -1.38 18.54
N VAL A 458 -1.76 -0.38 17.69
CA VAL A 458 -1.67 1.04 18.09
C VAL A 458 -2.73 1.86 17.37
N GLY A 459 -3.60 2.51 18.14
CA GLY A 459 -4.62 3.42 17.64
C GLY A 459 -4.42 4.85 18.12
N SER A 460 -5.12 5.77 17.45
CA SER A 460 -5.33 7.13 17.94
C SER A 460 -6.79 7.53 17.74
N ALA A 461 -7.33 8.30 18.68
CA ALA A 461 -8.67 8.86 18.61
C ALA A 461 -8.58 10.37 18.82
N ILE A 462 -9.07 11.16 17.87
CA ILE A 462 -8.87 12.61 17.79
C ILE A 462 -10.19 13.33 18.12
N GLY A 463 -10.13 14.36 18.96
CA GLY A 463 -11.28 15.18 19.32
C GLY A 463 -11.74 16.08 18.18
N ALA A 464 -13.06 16.22 18.00
CA ALA A 464 -13.62 17.10 16.98
C ALA A 464 -13.27 18.57 17.26
N ALA A 465 -12.54 19.21 16.33
CA ALA A 465 -12.18 20.62 16.45
C ALA A 465 -13.42 21.50 16.37
N LYS A 466 -13.81 22.12 17.49
CA LYS A 466 -14.99 22.99 17.55
C LYS A 466 -14.64 24.39 17.08
N VAL A 467 -15.37 24.88 16.08
CA VAL A 467 -15.33 26.29 15.67
C VAL A 467 -15.86 27.16 16.83
N GLU A 468 -15.13 28.20 17.19
CA GLU A 468 -15.59 29.21 18.16
C GLU A 468 -16.63 30.14 17.52
N THR A 469 -17.89 29.70 17.49
CA THR A 469 -19.02 30.59 17.20
C THR A 469 -19.41 31.33 18.48
N THR A 470 -19.02 32.60 18.59
CA THR A 470 -19.29 33.47 19.75
C THR A 470 -20.81 33.56 20.00
N THR A 471 -21.30 32.91 21.06
CA THR A 471 -22.73 32.89 21.39
C THR A 471 -23.02 33.96 22.44
N THR A 472 -23.64 35.07 22.02
CA THR A 472 -24.06 36.16 22.91
C THR A 472 -25.13 35.70 23.90
N THR A 473 -25.05 36.17 25.14
CA THR A 473 -25.90 35.74 26.26
C THR A 473 -27.39 36.08 26.06
N SER A 474 -28.27 35.17 26.47
CA SER A 474 -29.68 35.47 26.79
C SER A 474 -30.18 34.55 27.89
N THR A 475 -30.28 35.08 29.11
CA THR A 475 -30.77 34.39 30.30
C THR A 475 -32.29 34.47 30.42
N THR A 476 -32.93 33.31 30.59
CA THR A 476 -34.23 33.20 31.30
C THR A 476 -34.19 31.97 32.20
N SER A 477 -34.75 32.09 33.41
CA SER A 477 -34.68 31.09 34.47
C SER A 477 -36.05 30.54 34.85
N THR A 478 -36.12 29.24 35.17
CA THR A 478 -37.22 28.65 35.96
C THR A 478 -36.71 27.49 36.81
N THR A 479 -37.39 27.22 37.92
CA THR A 479 -36.81 26.50 39.07
C THR A 479 -37.51 25.15 39.32
N SER A 480 -36.72 24.14 39.67
CA SER A 480 -37.06 22.98 40.53
C SER A 480 -38.42 22.29 40.42
N THR A 481 -38.40 20.96 40.25
CA THR A 481 -38.90 20.06 41.30
C THR A 481 -38.34 18.65 41.19
N THR A 482 -38.13 18.01 42.33
CA THR A 482 -37.78 16.60 42.46
C THR A 482 -39.03 15.75 42.64
N SER A 483 -39.05 14.54 42.05
CA SER A 483 -39.84 13.41 42.56
C SER A 483 -39.16 12.10 42.20
N ALA A 484 -39.08 11.18 43.16
CA ALA A 484 -38.60 9.82 42.97
C ALA A 484 -39.71 8.84 43.37
N THR A 485 -39.97 7.86 42.50
CA THR A 485 -40.93 6.78 42.79
C THR A 485 -40.28 5.45 42.44
N SER A 486 -40.05 4.64 43.47
CA SER A 486 -39.62 3.24 43.34
C SER A 486 -40.83 2.31 43.27
N THR A 487 -40.81 1.33 42.36
CA THR A 487 -41.83 0.27 42.33
C THR A 487 -41.15 -1.09 42.19
N THR A 488 -41.50 -2.02 43.08
CA THR A 488 -40.96 -3.39 43.13
C THR A 488 -41.89 -4.36 42.41
N THR A 489 -41.35 -5.34 41.68
CA THR A 489 -42.13 -6.52 41.25
C THR A 489 -41.30 -7.81 41.29
N THR A 490 -41.98 -8.93 41.51
CA THR A 490 -41.42 -10.22 41.92
C THR A 490 -41.01 -11.14 40.76
N THR A 491 -40.09 -12.05 41.06
CA THR A 491 -39.80 -13.25 40.27
C THR A 491 -40.98 -14.22 40.20
N THR A 492 -41.26 -14.78 39.02
CA THR A 492 -42.10 -15.98 38.87
C THR A 492 -41.43 -16.93 37.87
N SER A 493 -41.23 -18.19 38.27
CA SER A 493 -40.75 -19.26 37.38
C SER A 493 -41.92 -19.95 36.70
N SER A 494 -41.81 -20.25 35.40
CA SER A 494 -42.75 -21.11 34.68
C SER A 494 -42.03 -22.00 33.67
N THR A 495 -42.00 -23.30 33.94
CA THR A 495 -41.58 -24.33 32.98
C THR A 495 -42.67 -24.58 31.94
N THR A 496 -42.30 -24.66 30.66
CA THR A 496 -43.18 -25.14 29.58
C THR A 496 -42.48 -26.23 28.78
N THR A 497 -43.19 -27.32 28.53
CA THR A 497 -42.65 -28.56 27.96
C THR A 497 -42.49 -28.52 26.44
N THR A 498 -41.64 -29.42 25.94
CA THR A 498 -41.28 -29.61 24.54
C THR A 498 -42.49 -29.80 23.62
N THR A 499 -42.55 -29.00 22.55
CA THR A 499 -43.32 -29.30 21.34
C THR A 499 -42.34 -29.34 20.17
N ALA A 500 -42.48 -30.30 19.25
CA ALA A 500 -41.52 -30.47 18.15
C ALA A 500 -41.56 -29.26 17.17
N PRO A 501 -40.41 -28.72 16.74
CA PRO A 501 -40.36 -27.57 15.85
C PRO A 501 -40.86 -27.92 14.44
N THR A 502 -41.81 -27.13 13.94
CA THR A 502 -42.23 -27.17 12.53
C THR A 502 -41.07 -26.77 11.63
N ALA A 503 -40.92 -27.41 10.47
CA ALA A 503 -39.81 -27.16 9.56
C ALA A 503 -39.79 -25.69 9.06
N THR A 504 -38.75 -24.96 9.42
CA THR A 504 -38.56 -23.56 9.01
C THR A 504 -38.30 -23.49 7.50
N THR A 505 -39.26 -22.90 6.78
CA THR A 505 -39.08 -22.49 5.38
C THR A 505 -38.75 -21.01 5.31
N THR A 506 -38.05 -20.59 4.25
CA THR A 506 -37.64 -19.20 4.05
C THR A 506 -37.74 -18.88 2.56
N THR A 507 -38.66 -17.99 2.19
CA THR A 507 -38.86 -17.61 0.79
C THR A 507 -37.93 -16.45 0.42
N VAL A 508 -37.08 -16.68 -0.57
CA VAL A 508 -36.06 -15.72 -1.01
C VAL A 508 -36.08 -15.61 -2.53
N SER A 509 -36.24 -14.39 -3.06
CA SER A 509 -36.27 -14.12 -4.51
C SER A 509 -37.23 -15.02 -5.29
N GLY A 510 -38.42 -15.26 -4.74
CA GLY A 510 -39.45 -16.13 -5.34
C GLY A 510 -39.20 -17.65 -5.20
N SER A 511 -38.06 -18.07 -4.65
CA SER A 511 -37.77 -19.48 -4.34
C SER A 511 -38.03 -19.77 -2.86
N THR A 512 -38.86 -20.77 -2.56
CA THR A 512 -38.99 -21.30 -1.20
C THR A 512 -37.82 -22.23 -0.89
N TRP A 513 -37.04 -21.89 0.13
CA TRP A 513 -36.00 -22.74 0.69
C TRP A 513 -36.50 -23.44 1.95
N THR A 514 -36.10 -24.68 2.17
CA THR A 514 -36.49 -25.50 3.33
C THR A 514 -35.25 -25.85 4.14
N PHE A 515 -35.24 -25.56 5.44
CA PHE A 515 -34.15 -25.96 6.33
C PHE A 515 -34.07 -27.50 6.41
N GLN A 516 -32.88 -28.04 6.13
CA GLN A 516 -32.60 -29.48 6.11
C GLN A 516 -31.98 -29.98 7.43
N GLY A 517 -31.49 -29.07 8.28
CA GLY A 517 -30.89 -29.39 9.57
C GLY A 517 -29.52 -28.78 9.77
N CYS A 518 -28.93 -29.06 10.94
CA CYS A 518 -27.55 -28.72 11.26
C CYS A 518 -26.63 -29.89 10.89
N PHE A 519 -25.48 -29.61 10.26
CA PHE A 519 -24.52 -30.61 9.85
C PHE A 519 -23.09 -30.24 10.26
N GLU A 520 -22.23 -31.22 10.48
CA GLU A 520 -20.81 -31.02 10.82
C GLU A 520 -19.97 -30.78 9.58
N ASP A 521 -19.60 -29.52 9.36
CA ASP A 521 -18.87 -29.08 8.20
C ASP A 521 -17.41 -28.82 8.56
N ARG A 522 -16.50 -29.72 8.16
CA ARG A 522 -15.08 -29.62 8.50
C ARG A 522 -14.29 -29.03 7.34
N SER A 523 -13.23 -28.28 7.63
CA SER A 523 -12.35 -27.71 6.60
C SER A 523 -11.69 -28.74 5.67
N ASP A 524 -11.51 -29.99 6.11
CA ASP A 524 -11.00 -31.10 5.29
C ASP A 524 -12.09 -31.89 4.55
N GLN A 525 -13.38 -31.69 4.89
CA GLN A 525 -14.50 -32.46 4.37
C GLN A 525 -15.77 -31.60 4.14
N ARG A 526 -15.62 -30.41 3.54
CA ARG A 526 -16.72 -29.47 3.29
C ARG A 526 -17.93 -30.11 2.59
N ILE A 527 -19.13 -29.83 3.09
CA ILE A 527 -20.43 -30.39 2.68
C ILE A 527 -20.91 -29.77 1.37
N LEU A 528 -20.69 -28.47 1.19
CA LEU A 528 -20.98 -27.73 -0.03
C LEU A 528 -19.66 -27.16 -0.57
N ASP A 529 -19.38 -27.45 -1.85
CA ASP A 529 -18.08 -27.25 -2.50
C ASP A 529 -18.14 -26.32 -3.73
N GLY A 530 -19.27 -25.62 -3.92
CA GLY A 530 -19.46 -24.62 -4.97
C GLY A 530 -19.01 -23.22 -4.54
N LEU A 531 -19.95 -22.27 -4.45
CA LEU A 531 -19.65 -20.89 -4.05
C LEU A 531 -19.45 -20.80 -2.53
N PHE A 532 -18.38 -20.13 -2.10
CA PHE A 532 -18.17 -19.68 -0.72
C PHE A 532 -18.05 -18.16 -0.67
N THR A 533 -18.70 -17.53 0.32
CA THR A 533 -18.58 -16.10 0.62
C THR A 533 -18.57 -15.86 2.13
N SER A 534 -17.98 -14.75 2.56
CA SER A 534 -17.91 -14.35 3.97
C SER A 534 -18.09 -12.83 4.10
N ALA A 535 -19.09 -12.40 4.87
CA ALA A 535 -19.45 -10.99 4.98
C ALA A 535 -20.01 -10.66 6.38
N GLY A 536 -19.56 -9.54 6.96
CA GLY A 536 -20.07 -9.04 8.25
C GLY A 536 -21.56 -8.66 8.24
N SER A 537 -22.19 -8.61 7.06
CA SER A 537 -23.62 -8.37 6.88
C SER A 537 -24.44 -9.62 6.56
N ASN A 538 -23.84 -10.83 6.58
CA ASN A 538 -24.49 -12.06 6.14
C ASN A 538 -25.76 -12.39 6.93
N THR A 539 -26.75 -12.96 6.25
CA THR A 539 -28.02 -13.47 6.80
C THR A 539 -28.40 -14.77 6.07
N VAL A 540 -29.31 -15.58 6.61
CA VAL A 540 -29.88 -16.73 5.90
C VAL A 540 -30.49 -16.25 4.59
N SER A 541 -31.26 -15.17 4.67
CA SER A 541 -31.90 -14.52 3.51
C SER A 541 -30.90 -14.08 2.42
N GLN A 542 -29.76 -13.47 2.77
CA GLN A 542 -28.72 -13.07 1.80
C GLN A 542 -27.94 -14.27 1.23
N CYS A 543 -27.61 -15.25 2.07
CA CYS A 543 -26.89 -16.44 1.64
C CYS A 543 -27.71 -17.24 0.61
N LEU A 544 -28.98 -17.50 0.93
CA LEU A 544 -29.87 -18.26 0.04
C LEU A 544 -30.26 -17.47 -1.22
N ALA A 545 -30.24 -16.14 -1.19
CA ALA A 545 -30.35 -15.32 -2.40
C ALA A 545 -29.13 -15.51 -3.32
N SER A 546 -27.93 -15.50 -2.72
CA SER A 546 -26.66 -15.71 -3.44
C SER A 546 -26.62 -17.10 -4.07
N CYS A 547 -26.91 -18.15 -3.29
CA CYS A 547 -27.01 -19.53 -3.80
C CYS A 547 -28.12 -19.70 -4.86
N ALA A 548 -29.26 -19.00 -4.71
CA ALA A 548 -30.32 -19.02 -5.72
C ALA A 548 -29.85 -18.44 -7.06
N SER A 549 -29.18 -17.29 -7.00
CA SER A 549 -28.71 -16.53 -8.17
C SER A 549 -27.58 -17.24 -8.93
N ALA A 550 -26.69 -17.93 -8.20
CA ALA A 550 -25.64 -18.78 -8.75
C ALA A 550 -26.13 -20.19 -9.18
N GLY A 551 -27.45 -20.42 -9.26
CA GLY A 551 -28.04 -21.65 -9.79
C GLY A 551 -28.05 -22.86 -8.83
N PHE A 552 -27.47 -22.75 -7.64
CA PHE A 552 -27.34 -23.89 -6.71
C PHE A 552 -28.67 -24.33 -6.09
N ALA A 553 -28.82 -25.64 -5.88
CA ALA A 553 -29.99 -26.24 -5.23
C ALA A 553 -29.88 -26.28 -3.70
N TYR A 554 -28.66 -26.16 -3.16
CA TYR A 554 -28.37 -26.13 -1.73
C TYR A 554 -27.58 -24.88 -1.36
N GLY A 555 -27.90 -24.34 -0.19
CA GLY A 555 -27.19 -23.24 0.44
C GLY A 555 -27.08 -23.50 1.94
N GLY A 556 -25.99 -23.07 2.55
CA GLY A 556 -25.69 -23.33 3.95
C GLY A 556 -24.98 -22.16 4.60
N VAL A 557 -25.36 -21.85 5.82
CA VAL A 557 -24.79 -20.75 6.62
C VAL A 557 -23.94 -21.30 7.75
N GLU A 558 -22.75 -20.72 7.93
CA GLU A 558 -21.79 -21.11 8.97
C GLU A 558 -21.27 -19.88 9.72
N TYR A 559 -20.84 -20.11 10.97
CA TYR A 559 -20.05 -19.18 11.78
C TYR A 559 -20.54 -17.71 11.78
N GLY A 560 -21.87 -17.49 11.74
CA GLY A 560 -22.51 -16.18 11.75
C GLY A 560 -22.38 -15.37 10.46
N ARG A 561 -21.20 -15.39 9.83
CA ARG A 561 -20.78 -14.51 8.73
C ARG A 561 -20.52 -15.24 7.40
N GLU A 562 -20.58 -16.56 7.36
CA GLU A 562 -20.15 -17.37 6.21
C GLU A 562 -21.33 -18.04 5.49
N CYS A 563 -21.19 -18.18 4.17
CA CYS A 563 -22.20 -18.72 3.29
C CYS A 563 -21.56 -19.65 2.25
N PHE A 564 -22.10 -20.86 2.13
CA PHE A 564 -21.67 -21.91 1.23
C PHE A 564 -22.84 -22.32 0.31
N CYS A 565 -22.56 -22.64 -0.94
CA CYS A 565 -23.57 -23.11 -1.91
C CYS A 565 -23.08 -24.36 -2.64
N GLY A 566 -23.99 -25.24 -3.05
CA GLY A 566 -23.63 -26.45 -3.80
C GLY A 566 -24.77 -27.04 -4.62
N ALA A 567 -24.41 -27.86 -5.61
CA ALA A 567 -25.39 -28.60 -6.43
C ALA A 567 -26.04 -29.75 -5.63
N SER A 568 -25.28 -30.34 -4.70
CA SER A 568 -25.70 -31.37 -3.76
C SER A 568 -24.83 -31.32 -2.50
N PRO A 569 -25.33 -31.69 -1.31
CA PRO A 569 -24.50 -31.90 -0.13
C PRO A 569 -23.64 -33.17 -0.30
N ARG A 570 -22.45 -33.17 0.31
CA ARG A 570 -21.55 -34.33 0.37
C ARG A 570 -22.27 -35.58 0.90
N ALA A 571 -22.15 -36.69 0.18
CA ALA A 571 -22.68 -37.98 0.61
C ALA A 571 -22.08 -38.39 1.98
N GLY A 572 -22.93 -38.77 2.93
CA GLY A 572 -22.51 -39.14 4.29
C GLY A 572 -22.27 -37.96 5.25
N ALA A 573 -22.66 -36.73 4.91
CA ALA A 573 -22.58 -35.58 5.81
C ALA A 573 -23.28 -35.84 7.16
N ALA A 574 -22.57 -35.63 8.27
CA ALA A 574 -23.05 -35.97 9.60
C ALA A 574 -24.02 -34.91 10.15
N VAL A 575 -25.29 -35.29 10.30
CA VAL A 575 -26.32 -34.49 10.98
C VAL A 575 -25.96 -34.29 12.46
N LYS A 576 -26.22 -33.09 12.99
CA LYS A 576 -26.02 -32.70 14.39
C LYS A 576 -27.31 -32.13 14.97
N PRO A 577 -27.44 -32.01 16.31
CA PRO A 577 -28.58 -31.34 16.93
C PRO A 577 -28.78 -29.93 16.34
N ALA A 578 -30.02 -29.51 16.12
CA ALA A 578 -30.30 -28.18 15.55
C ALA A 578 -29.74 -27.04 16.43
N SER A 579 -29.64 -27.27 17.74
CA SER A 579 -29.00 -26.39 18.72
C SER A 579 -27.50 -26.15 18.48
N ASP A 580 -26.80 -27.03 17.77
CA ASP A 580 -25.40 -26.81 17.41
C ASP A 580 -25.26 -25.67 16.37
N CYS A 581 -26.32 -25.36 15.62
CA CYS A 581 -26.35 -24.29 14.61
C CYS A 581 -27.03 -23.01 15.15
N ALA A 582 -26.74 -22.62 16.39
CA ALA A 582 -27.39 -21.53 17.11
C ALA A 582 -26.59 -20.20 17.18
N MET A 583 -25.53 -20.03 16.38
CA MET A 583 -24.83 -18.74 16.27
C MET A 583 -25.69 -17.73 15.49
N PRO A 584 -25.95 -16.52 16.01
CA PRO A 584 -26.72 -15.51 15.29
C PRO A 584 -26.02 -15.05 14.00
N CYS A 585 -26.79 -14.68 12.98
CA CYS A 585 -26.25 -14.14 11.73
C CYS A 585 -25.67 -12.72 11.94
N ALA A 586 -24.52 -12.45 11.32
CA ALA A 586 -23.78 -11.20 11.52
C ALA A 586 -24.55 -9.95 11.06
N GLY A 587 -25.36 -10.05 10.00
CA GLY A 587 -26.26 -8.98 9.54
C GLY A 587 -27.67 -9.01 10.10
N ASN A 588 -28.05 -10.06 10.86
CA ASN A 588 -29.36 -10.15 11.52
C ASN A 588 -29.29 -11.10 12.72
N SER A 589 -29.18 -10.55 13.93
CA SER A 589 -29.07 -11.36 15.15
C SER A 589 -30.36 -12.10 15.55
N ALA A 590 -31.45 -11.95 14.79
CA ALA A 590 -32.67 -12.76 14.94
C ALA A 590 -32.72 -13.98 13.99
N GLU A 591 -31.79 -14.09 13.04
CA GLU A 591 -31.57 -15.28 12.21
C GLU A 591 -30.40 -16.11 12.76
N LEU A 592 -30.37 -17.43 12.50
CA LEU A 592 -29.31 -18.34 12.94
C LEU A 592 -28.46 -18.79 11.75
N CYS A 593 -27.15 -18.59 11.84
CA CYS A 593 -26.16 -18.84 10.79
C CYS A 593 -25.11 -19.87 11.24
N GLY A 594 -25.56 -21.08 11.57
CA GLY A 594 -24.66 -22.19 11.90
C GLY A 594 -23.97 -22.03 13.26
N SER A 595 -22.75 -22.55 13.38
CA SER A 595 -21.70 -22.27 14.40
C SER A 595 -20.35 -22.72 13.83
N GLY A 596 -19.25 -22.71 14.59
CA GLY A 596 -17.96 -23.24 14.10
C GLY A 596 -17.97 -24.75 13.85
N ASN A 597 -17.62 -25.15 12.63
CA ASN A 597 -17.78 -26.50 12.06
C ASN A 597 -19.24 -27.00 12.08
N ARG A 598 -20.20 -26.09 11.90
CA ARG A 598 -21.65 -26.36 11.99
C ARG A 598 -22.43 -25.58 10.94
N LEU A 599 -22.72 -26.24 9.82
CA LEU A 599 -23.44 -25.66 8.69
C LEU A 599 -24.95 -25.83 8.88
N GLY A 600 -25.69 -24.73 8.94
CA GLY A 600 -27.15 -24.73 8.83
C GLY A 600 -27.55 -24.88 7.36
N LEU A 601 -27.95 -26.09 6.95
CA LEU A 601 -28.18 -26.43 5.54
C LEU A 601 -29.64 -26.18 5.13
N TYR A 602 -29.83 -25.63 3.93
CA TYR A 602 -31.13 -25.41 3.29
C TYR A 602 -31.12 -25.98 1.86
N SER A 603 -32.28 -26.42 1.38
CA SER A 603 -32.47 -26.86 -0.01
C SER A 603 -33.64 -26.15 -0.69
N ARG A 604 -33.58 -26.09 -2.02
CA ARG A 604 -34.56 -25.45 -2.91
C ARG A 604 -34.98 -26.46 -3.99
N PRO A 605 -36.27 -26.53 -4.38
CA PRO A 605 -36.69 -27.29 -5.57
C PRO A 605 -35.89 -26.82 -6.81
N PRO A 606 -35.26 -27.73 -7.58
CA PRO A 606 -34.46 -27.34 -8.75
C PRO A 606 -35.27 -26.46 -9.70
N SER A 607 -34.70 -25.30 -10.08
CA SER A 607 -35.37 -24.38 -11.00
C SER A 607 -35.50 -25.03 -12.37
N THR A 608 -36.73 -25.33 -12.79
CA THR A 608 -37.05 -25.82 -14.14
C THR A 608 -37.00 -24.68 -15.16
N SER A 609 -35.85 -24.02 -15.27
CA SER A 609 -35.50 -23.10 -16.35
C SER A 609 -34.80 -23.90 -17.45
N THR A 610 -35.24 -23.75 -18.70
CA THR A 610 -34.98 -24.73 -19.76
C THR A 610 -33.51 -24.76 -20.21
N THR A 611 -32.92 -25.95 -20.24
CA THR A 611 -31.53 -26.19 -20.67
C THR A 611 -31.27 -25.70 -22.09
N THR A 612 -30.24 -24.86 -22.27
CA THR A 612 -29.55 -24.68 -23.55
C THR A 612 -28.03 -24.75 -23.35
N THR A 613 -27.51 -25.98 -23.49
CA THR A 613 -26.16 -26.41 -23.89
C THR A 613 -24.94 -25.58 -23.45
N SER A 614 -24.07 -26.20 -22.64
CA SER A 614 -22.71 -25.72 -22.38
C SER A 614 -21.90 -25.58 -23.68
N THR A 615 -21.35 -24.39 -23.94
CA THR A 615 -20.40 -24.20 -25.05
C THR A 615 -19.04 -24.73 -24.62
N ALA A 616 -18.56 -25.78 -25.31
CA ALA A 616 -17.22 -26.31 -25.10
C ALA A 616 -16.14 -25.30 -25.54
N ALA A 617 -14.90 -25.53 -25.12
CA ALA A 617 -13.75 -24.73 -25.55
C ALA A 617 -13.74 -24.58 -27.10
N PRO A 618 -13.75 -23.34 -27.66
CA PRO A 618 -13.97 -23.13 -29.08
C PRO A 618 -12.90 -23.81 -29.93
N MET A 619 -13.32 -24.71 -30.82
CA MET A 619 -12.45 -25.61 -31.58
C MET A 619 -11.40 -24.86 -32.44
N THR A 620 -11.76 -23.67 -32.92
CA THR A 620 -10.83 -22.69 -33.46
C THR A 620 -11.13 -21.30 -32.92
N THR A 621 -10.13 -20.42 -32.85
CA THR A 621 -10.28 -19.03 -32.40
C THR A 621 -9.23 -18.16 -33.09
N SER A 622 -9.65 -17.08 -33.74
CA SER A 622 -8.76 -16.17 -34.47
C SER A 622 -8.45 -14.92 -33.65
N VAL A 623 -7.16 -14.64 -33.44
CA VAL A 623 -6.69 -13.51 -32.63
C VAL A 623 -5.46 -12.90 -33.30
N GLY A 624 -5.41 -11.56 -33.43
CA GLY A 624 -4.24 -10.85 -33.98
C GLY A 624 -3.78 -11.31 -35.37
N GLY A 625 -4.71 -11.79 -36.21
CA GLY A 625 -4.41 -12.34 -37.53
C GLY A 625 -3.95 -13.81 -37.55
N ALA A 626 -3.76 -14.45 -36.40
CA ALA A 626 -3.44 -15.87 -36.29
C ALA A 626 -4.67 -16.70 -35.89
N THR A 627 -4.93 -17.79 -36.61
CA THR A 627 -5.93 -18.80 -36.24
C THR A 627 -5.30 -19.83 -35.32
N TRP A 628 -5.86 -19.95 -34.12
CA TRP A 628 -5.54 -20.98 -33.15
C TRP A 628 -6.55 -22.13 -33.25
N THR A 629 -6.11 -23.35 -32.96
CA THR A 629 -6.92 -24.58 -32.92
C THR A 629 -6.80 -25.20 -31.55
N TYR A 630 -7.93 -25.56 -30.94
CA TYR A 630 -7.97 -26.30 -29.68
C TYR A 630 -7.41 -27.71 -29.86
N ARG A 631 -6.67 -28.20 -28.87
CA ARG A 631 -5.97 -29.50 -28.87
C ARG A 631 -6.45 -30.45 -27.78
N GLY A 632 -7.41 -30.01 -26.96
CA GLY A 632 -8.01 -30.81 -25.90
C GLY A 632 -7.54 -30.42 -24.50
N CYS A 633 -8.15 -31.08 -23.53
CA CYS A 633 -7.84 -30.98 -22.11
C CYS A 633 -6.66 -31.88 -21.72
N PHE A 634 -5.70 -31.37 -20.96
CA PHE A 634 -4.53 -32.12 -20.48
C PHE A 634 -4.40 -32.05 -18.96
N VAL A 635 -3.81 -33.08 -18.37
CA VAL A 635 -3.44 -33.12 -16.94
C VAL A 635 -2.17 -32.29 -16.73
N ASP A 636 -2.27 -31.23 -15.93
CA ASP A 636 -1.24 -30.21 -15.79
C ASP A 636 -0.78 -30.03 -14.34
N PRO A 637 0.04 -30.96 -13.80
CA PRO A 637 0.52 -30.86 -12.43
C PRO A 637 1.68 -29.85 -12.33
N GLY A 638 1.74 -29.14 -11.20
CA GLY A 638 2.68 -28.03 -10.99
C GLY A 638 4.16 -28.37 -11.18
N ASP A 639 4.58 -29.63 -11.02
CA ASP A 639 5.95 -30.10 -11.22
C ASP A 639 6.28 -30.49 -12.68
N LYS A 640 5.26 -30.77 -13.51
CA LYS A 640 5.43 -31.28 -14.89
C LYS A 640 4.49 -30.58 -15.88
N ARG A 641 4.48 -29.24 -15.85
CA ARG A 641 3.63 -28.40 -16.71
C ARG A 641 3.67 -28.79 -18.20
N VAL A 642 2.50 -28.88 -18.82
CA VAL A 642 2.24 -29.27 -20.22
C VAL A 642 2.82 -28.25 -21.20
N LEU A 643 2.67 -26.95 -20.90
CA LEU A 643 3.40 -25.85 -21.53
C LEU A 643 4.37 -25.28 -20.49
N TYR A 644 5.67 -25.30 -20.78
CA TYR A 644 6.71 -25.20 -19.75
C TYR A 644 7.81 -24.16 -20.03
N ASP A 645 7.80 -23.58 -21.22
CA ASP A 645 8.92 -22.84 -21.83
C ASP A 645 8.53 -21.41 -22.25
N GLY A 646 7.23 -21.09 -22.38
CA GLY A 646 6.74 -19.75 -22.75
C GLY A 646 6.22 -18.87 -21.62
N GLY A 647 6.30 -19.36 -20.38
CA GLY A 647 5.94 -18.62 -19.18
C GLY A 647 4.42 -18.52 -18.92
N PHE A 648 4.09 -17.78 -17.87
CA PHE A 648 2.80 -17.82 -17.19
C PHE A 648 2.27 -16.40 -16.90
N THR A 649 0.95 -16.25 -16.80
CA THR A 649 0.29 -15.09 -16.20
C THR A 649 -1.04 -15.52 -15.56
N SER A 650 -1.43 -14.84 -14.47
CA SER A 650 -2.72 -15.03 -13.80
C SER A 650 -3.45 -13.69 -13.76
N VAL A 651 -4.67 -13.62 -14.30
CA VAL A 651 -5.41 -12.38 -14.53
C VAL A 651 -6.85 -12.55 -14.08
N LEU A 652 -7.32 -11.68 -13.18
CA LEU A 652 -8.69 -11.75 -12.61
C LEU A 652 -9.82 -11.62 -13.65
N THR A 653 -9.49 -11.25 -14.89
CA THR A 653 -10.41 -11.13 -16.03
C THR A 653 -9.98 -12.00 -17.23
N ASN A 654 -9.23 -13.09 -17.01
CA ASN A 654 -8.71 -13.92 -18.11
C ASN A 654 -9.83 -14.45 -19.01
N THR A 655 -9.56 -14.51 -20.31
CA THR A 655 -10.42 -15.11 -21.34
C THR A 655 -9.55 -15.84 -22.35
N ILE A 656 -10.14 -16.75 -23.12
CA ILE A 656 -9.42 -17.52 -24.14
C ILE A 656 -8.77 -16.56 -25.16
N PRO A 657 -9.47 -15.58 -25.78
CA PRO A 657 -8.85 -14.65 -26.72
C PRO A 657 -7.72 -13.82 -26.09
N GLN A 658 -7.81 -13.43 -24.81
CA GLN A 658 -6.76 -12.68 -24.12
C GLN A 658 -5.51 -13.53 -23.89
N CYS A 659 -5.66 -14.81 -23.53
CA CYS A 659 -4.53 -15.72 -23.41
C CYS A 659 -3.87 -15.99 -24.77
N LEU A 660 -4.66 -16.27 -25.81
CA LEU A 660 -4.16 -16.46 -27.18
C LEU A 660 -3.44 -15.21 -27.72
N SER A 661 -3.95 -14.01 -27.42
CA SER A 661 -3.31 -12.72 -27.76
C SER A 661 -1.96 -12.58 -27.05
N THR A 662 -1.91 -12.90 -25.76
CA THR A 662 -0.70 -12.84 -24.94
C THR A 662 0.38 -13.76 -25.51
N CYS A 663 0.06 -15.02 -25.80
CA CYS A 663 1.03 -15.96 -26.36
C CYS A 663 1.42 -15.63 -27.81
N LEU A 664 0.50 -15.09 -28.62
CA LEU A 664 0.81 -14.57 -29.96
C LEU A 664 1.82 -13.42 -29.92
N SER A 665 1.60 -12.43 -29.04
CA SER A 665 2.47 -11.26 -28.90
C SER A 665 3.90 -11.61 -28.46
N LYS A 666 4.04 -12.71 -27.70
CA LYS A 666 5.31 -13.29 -27.27
C LYS A 666 5.93 -14.26 -28.29
N GLY A 667 5.32 -14.46 -29.45
CA GLY A 667 5.83 -15.31 -30.53
C GLY A 667 5.55 -16.81 -30.39
N TYR A 668 4.92 -17.27 -29.31
CA TYR A 668 4.72 -18.70 -29.02
C TYR A 668 3.73 -19.38 -29.97
N ALA A 669 3.93 -20.69 -30.20
CA ALA A 669 3.10 -21.51 -31.07
C ALA A 669 1.93 -22.19 -30.32
N PHE A 670 2.07 -22.37 -29.00
CA PHE A 670 1.08 -22.95 -28.11
C PHE A 670 0.69 -21.97 -26.99
N ALA A 671 -0.54 -22.13 -26.54
CA ALA A 671 -1.17 -21.38 -25.46
C ALA A 671 -2.07 -22.32 -24.68
N GLY A 672 -2.27 -22.09 -23.38
CA GLY A 672 -3.07 -22.97 -22.54
C GLY A 672 -3.75 -22.20 -21.41
N VAL A 673 -5.03 -22.50 -21.19
CA VAL A 673 -5.86 -21.84 -20.17
C VAL A 673 -6.14 -22.81 -19.02
N GLU A 674 -5.94 -22.33 -17.79
CA GLU A 674 -6.12 -23.13 -16.57
C GLU A 674 -6.91 -22.37 -15.49
N TYR A 675 -7.59 -23.14 -14.63
CA TYR A 675 -8.23 -22.70 -13.38
C TYR A 675 -8.98 -21.35 -13.45
N GLY A 676 -9.67 -21.09 -14.56
CA GLY A 676 -10.48 -19.88 -14.81
C GLY A 676 -9.68 -18.62 -15.15
N ARG A 677 -8.57 -18.37 -14.43
CA ARG A 677 -7.83 -17.10 -14.46
C ARG A 677 -6.41 -17.18 -15.02
N GLU A 678 -5.94 -18.38 -15.38
CA GLU A 678 -4.51 -18.63 -15.67
C GLU A 678 -4.26 -18.86 -17.16
N CYS A 679 -3.11 -18.40 -17.62
CA CYS A 679 -2.67 -18.49 -19.01
C CYS A 679 -1.18 -18.87 -19.07
N TYR A 680 -0.88 -19.91 -19.83
CA TYR A 680 0.46 -20.46 -20.08
C TYR A 680 0.76 -20.37 -21.58
N CYS A 681 2.02 -20.14 -21.95
CA CYS A 681 2.47 -20.17 -23.34
C CYS A 681 3.59 -21.22 -23.52
N GLY A 682 3.82 -21.68 -24.75
CA GLY A 682 4.94 -22.57 -25.07
C GLY A 682 5.25 -22.70 -26.57
N THR A 683 6.44 -23.21 -26.89
CA THR A 683 6.82 -23.57 -28.27
C THR A 683 6.32 -24.96 -28.67
N GLU A 684 6.08 -25.83 -27.69
CA GLU A 684 5.57 -27.19 -27.87
C GLU A 684 4.66 -27.62 -26.70
N VAL A 685 4.00 -28.77 -26.86
CA VAL A 685 3.38 -29.54 -25.75
C VAL A 685 4.40 -30.55 -25.25
N ARG A 686 4.66 -30.58 -23.93
CA ARG A 686 5.64 -31.48 -23.31
C ARG A 686 5.42 -32.94 -23.75
N ALA A 687 6.49 -33.58 -24.22
CA ALA A 687 6.47 -35.00 -24.56
C ALA A 687 5.95 -35.86 -23.39
N GLY A 688 4.93 -36.69 -23.66
CA GLY A 688 4.28 -37.52 -22.64
C GLY A 688 3.18 -36.83 -21.82
N ALA A 689 2.77 -35.59 -22.15
CA ALA A 689 1.61 -34.94 -21.54
C ALA A 689 0.35 -35.82 -21.67
N GLN A 690 -0.33 -36.07 -20.55
CA GLN A 690 -1.50 -36.94 -20.51
C GLN A 690 -2.77 -36.15 -20.83
N GLY A 691 -3.51 -36.59 -21.85
CA GLY A 691 -4.86 -36.07 -22.13
C GLY A 691 -5.83 -36.39 -21.00
N SER A 692 -6.85 -35.56 -20.85
CA SER A 692 -7.92 -35.71 -19.85
C SER A 692 -9.29 -35.63 -20.53
N ALA A 693 -10.36 -36.01 -19.81
CA ALA A 693 -11.71 -35.82 -20.32
C ALA A 693 -12.06 -34.32 -20.34
N GLU A 694 -12.64 -33.83 -21.43
CA GLU A 694 -12.96 -32.39 -21.62
C GLU A 694 -13.80 -31.79 -20.48
N GLY A 695 -14.66 -32.59 -19.84
CA GLY A 695 -15.43 -32.17 -18.65
C GLY A 695 -14.57 -31.82 -17.43
N GLN A 696 -13.27 -32.13 -17.42
CA GLN A 696 -12.31 -31.69 -16.39
C GLN A 696 -11.64 -30.35 -16.75
N CYS A 697 -11.83 -29.85 -17.97
CA CYS A 697 -11.48 -28.49 -18.40
C CYS A 697 -12.73 -27.58 -18.49
N SER A 698 -13.61 -27.67 -17.47
CA SER A 698 -14.93 -27.03 -17.43
C SER A 698 -15.04 -25.78 -16.53
N GLN A 699 -13.92 -25.30 -15.98
CA GLN A 699 -13.90 -24.08 -15.16
C GLN A 699 -14.18 -22.85 -16.03
N ALA A 700 -15.24 -22.10 -15.70
CA ALA A 700 -15.57 -20.84 -16.36
C ALA A 700 -14.40 -19.84 -16.30
N CYS A 701 -14.12 -19.15 -17.41
CA CYS A 701 -13.10 -18.11 -17.49
C CYS A 701 -13.47 -16.89 -16.64
N ALA A 702 -12.49 -16.33 -15.92
CA ALA A 702 -12.73 -15.26 -14.95
C ALA A 702 -13.21 -13.93 -15.58
N GLY A 703 -12.92 -13.68 -16.85
CA GLY A 703 -13.43 -12.54 -17.62
C GLY A 703 -14.63 -12.83 -18.54
N ASP A 704 -15.02 -14.10 -18.72
CA ASP A 704 -16.19 -14.48 -19.51
C ASP A 704 -16.70 -15.87 -19.07
N SER A 705 -17.82 -15.89 -18.35
CA SER A 705 -18.41 -17.13 -17.83
C SER A 705 -18.95 -18.08 -18.91
N ASN A 706 -19.01 -17.65 -20.18
CA ASN A 706 -19.42 -18.47 -21.32
C ASN A 706 -18.26 -19.23 -21.97
N GLN A 707 -17.02 -18.98 -21.52
CA GLN A 707 -15.80 -19.63 -21.99
C GLN A 707 -15.24 -20.58 -20.91
N LEU A 708 -14.58 -21.66 -21.34
CA LEU A 708 -14.00 -22.66 -20.44
C LEU A 708 -12.46 -22.53 -20.41
N CYS A 709 -11.94 -22.13 -19.26
CA CYS A 709 -10.51 -21.92 -18.99
C CYS A 709 -9.96 -23.04 -18.10
N GLY A 710 -9.95 -24.28 -18.60
CA GLY A 710 -9.33 -25.42 -17.94
C GLY A 710 -10.01 -25.83 -16.63
N GLY A 711 -9.24 -26.17 -15.61
CA GLY A 711 -9.70 -26.63 -14.29
C GLY A 711 -8.50 -26.78 -13.34
N GLY A 712 -8.68 -27.31 -12.14
CA GLY A 712 -7.56 -27.47 -11.19
C GLY A 712 -6.60 -28.59 -11.60
N ASN A 713 -5.35 -28.26 -11.93
CA ASN A 713 -4.36 -29.15 -12.58
C ASN A 713 -4.86 -29.67 -13.94
N ARG A 714 -5.60 -28.83 -14.69
CA ARG A 714 -6.25 -29.19 -15.97
C ARG A 714 -6.18 -28.03 -16.96
N ILE A 715 -5.36 -28.17 -17.98
CA ILE A 715 -5.10 -27.11 -18.95
C ILE A 715 -5.79 -27.40 -20.29
N GLY A 716 -6.58 -26.45 -20.78
CA GLY A 716 -7.14 -26.49 -22.14
C GLY A 716 -6.13 -25.90 -23.13
N VAL A 717 -5.57 -26.73 -24.02
CA VAL A 717 -4.44 -26.34 -24.88
C VAL A 717 -4.90 -25.90 -26.27
N TYR A 718 -4.25 -24.87 -26.80
CA TYR A 718 -4.40 -24.32 -28.14
C TYR A 718 -3.05 -24.27 -28.86
N SER A 719 -3.07 -24.41 -30.19
CA SER A 719 -1.89 -24.22 -31.04
C SER A 719 -2.20 -23.41 -32.29
N ARG A 720 -1.23 -22.69 -32.84
CA ARG A 720 -1.29 -22.07 -34.17
C ARG A 720 -0.16 -22.58 -35.08
N ALA A 721 -0.29 -22.37 -36.39
CA ALA A 721 0.83 -22.54 -37.30
C ALA A 721 1.82 -21.35 -37.15
N LEU A 722 3.13 -21.65 -37.24
CA LEU A 722 4.15 -20.62 -37.42
C LEU A 722 4.32 -20.37 -38.92
N THR A 723 4.04 -19.16 -39.38
CA THR A 723 4.27 -18.72 -40.76
C THR A 723 5.77 -18.48 -40.98
N GLY A 724 6.50 -19.54 -41.33
CA GLY A 724 7.89 -19.43 -41.76
C GLY A 724 8.03 -18.62 -43.05
N THR A 725 9.09 -17.82 -43.17
CA THR A 725 9.47 -17.17 -44.43
C THR A 725 10.99 -17.13 -44.48
N THR A 726 11.56 -17.88 -45.41
CA THR A 726 13.00 -18.18 -45.46
C THR A 726 13.60 -17.71 -46.80
N SER A 727 14.61 -16.83 -46.70
CA SER A 727 15.63 -16.51 -47.71
C SER A 727 15.27 -15.76 -49.02
N THR A 728 16.19 -14.83 -49.35
CA THR A 728 16.56 -14.32 -50.70
C THR A 728 15.49 -13.63 -51.56
N THR A 729 15.74 -12.39 -51.99
CA THR A 729 16.60 -12.12 -53.17
C THR A 729 17.31 -10.75 -53.12
N THR A 730 18.46 -10.66 -53.79
CA THR A 730 19.38 -9.52 -53.89
C THR A 730 18.84 -8.34 -54.72
N THR A 731 19.10 -7.08 -54.34
CA THR A 731 19.62 -6.07 -55.30
C THR A 731 20.26 -4.82 -54.67
N THR A 732 21.52 -4.63 -55.08
CA THR A 732 22.32 -3.42 -55.28
C THR A 732 21.63 -2.03 -55.21
N SER A 733 22.30 -1.10 -54.51
CA SER A 733 22.05 0.34 -54.56
C SER A 733 22.64 1.01 -55.81
N THR A 734 21.89 1.94 -56.43
CA THR A 734 22.42 2.86 -57.47
C THR A 734 21.76 4.24 -57.33
N SER A 735 22.50 5.31 -57.63
CA SER A 735 22.09 6.71 -57.39
C SER A 735 22.23 7.62 -58.62
N THR A 736 21.14 8.27 -59.05
CA THR A 736 21.06 9.46 -59.93
C THR A 736 19.66 10.06 -59.70
N THR A 737 19.40 11.33 -59.34
CA THR A 737 19.96 12.67 -59.64
C THR A 737 19.36 13.32 -60.90
N SER A 738 18.62 14.43 -60.68
CA SER A 738 18.12 15.44 -61.67
C SER A 738 17.08 14.96 -62.72
N THR A 739 16.19 15.79 -63.29
CA THR A 739 16.05 17.27 -63.29
C THR A 739 14.58 17.75 -63.45
N THR A 740 14.35 19.05 -63.26
CA THR A 740 13.28 20.00 -63.71
C THR A 740 12.34 19.61 -64.90
N ALA A 741 11.15 20.20 -65.12
CA ALA A 741 10.56 21.46 -64.60
C ALA A 741 9.01 21.52 -64.58
N SER A 742 8.52 22.57 -63.90
CA SER A 742 7.20 23.19 -63.80
C SER A 742 6.15 23.01 -64.92
N THR A 743 4.88 22.86 -64.48
CA THR A 743 3.70 23.52 -65.07
C THR A 743 2.80 24.08 -63.96
N THR A 744 2.14 25.21 -64.20
CA THR A 744 1.34 25.94 -63.19
C THR A 744 -0.14 25.90 -63.56
N SER A 745 -1.00 25.45 -62.65
CA SER A 745 -2.45 25.64 -62.77
C SER A 745 -3.15 25.65 -61.40
N THR A 746 -3.70 26.83 -61.08
CA THR A 746 -4.96 27.09 -60.37
C THR A 746 -5.30 26.32 -59.08
N SER A 747 -5.49 27.09 -58.01
CA SER A 747 -5.98 26.64 -56.70
C SER A 747 -7.37 25.98 -56.74
N THR A 748 -7.50 24.81 -56.10
CA THR A 748 -8.73 24.36 -55.45
C THR A 748 -8.44 23.98 -54.00
N THR A 749 -9.16 24.58 -53.07
CA THR A 749 -8.91 24.41 -51.63
C THR A 749 -9.50 23.10 -51.13
N SER A 750 -8.68 22.06 -50.98
CA SER A 750 -9.04 20.83 -50.28
C SER A 750 -8.54 20.85 -48.84
N THR A 751 -9.41 21.26 -47.91
CA THR A 751 -9.12 21.25 -46.48
C THR A 751 -8.93 19.81 -46.00
N ALA A 752 -7.68 19.39 -45.83
CA ALA A 752 -7.33 18.10 -45.25
C ALA A 752 -7.69 18.09 -43.75
N THR A 753 -8.93 17.74 -43.42
CA THR A 753 -9.41 17.57 -42.04
C THR A 753 -8.56 16.53 -41.34
N GLY A 754 -7.78 16.96 -40.33
CA GLY A 754 -6.98 16.05 -39.52
C GLY A 754 -7.87 15.06 -38.77
N ALA A 755 -7.40 13.82 -38.63
CA ALA A 755 -8.16 12.77 -37.96
C ALA A 755 -8.54 13.18 -36.53
N ALA A 756 -9.81 12.96 -36.16
CA ALA A 756 -10.29 13.21 -34.81
C ALA A 756 -9.73 12.16 -33.84
N VAL A 757 -9.37 12.62 -32.65
CA VAL A 757 -8.80 11.81 -31.57
C VAL A 757 -9.89 11.56 -30.54
N THR A 758 -10.25 10.29 -30.33
CA THR A 758 -11.31 9.91 -29.39
C THR A 758 -10.72 9.25 -28.15
N VAL A 759 -10.99 9.82 -26.96
CA VAL A 759 -10.58 9.22 -25.67
C VAL A 759 -11.79 9.00 -24.78
N THR A 760 -11.84 7.88 -24.06
CA THR A 760 -12.99 7.52 -23.23
C THR A 760 -12.83 8.03 -21.79
N ALA A 761 -13.61 9.03 -21.40
CA ALA A 761 -13.47 9.74 -20.12
C ALA A 761 -14.81 10.25 -19.57
N PHE A 762 -14.81 10.72 -18.33
CA PHE A 762 -16.01 11.24 -17.65
C PHE A 762 -16.28 12.70 -18.00
N ASN A 763 -17.52 12.96 -18.41
CA ASN A 763 -18.01 14.25 -18.84
C ASN A 763 -19.19 14.69 -17.95
N PRO A 764 -19.20 15.91 -17.39
CA PRO A 764 -20.34 16.40 -16.61
C PRO A 764 -21.65 16.31 -17.39
N LYS A 765 -22.66 15.66 -16.81
CA LYS A 765 -24.00 15.47 -17.38
C LYS A 765 -25.05 16.37 -16.73
N GLY A 766 -24.81 16.82 -15.49
CA GLY A 766 -25.61 17.84 -14.81
C GLY A 766 -26.04 17.45 -13.40
N CYS A 767 -26.83 18.30 -12.77
CA CYS A 767 -27.45 18.01 -11.47
C CYS A 767 -28.69 17.12 -11.65
N ILE A 768 -28.84 16.06 -10.87
CA ILE A 768 -30.06 15.23 -10.81
C ILE A 768 -30.52 15.06 -9.35
N ALA A 769 -31.77 14.66 -9.13
CA ALA A 769 -32.24 14.24 -7.81
C ALA A 769 -31.65 12.87 -7.42
N GLU A 770 -31.58 12.60 -6.11
CA GLU A 770 -31.09 11.34 -5.54
C GLU A 770 -32.12 10.78 -4.54
N GLY A 771 -32.34 9.46 -4.54
CA GLY A 771 -33.44 8.86 -3.77
C GLY A 771 -33.12 8.58 -2.29
N THR A 772 -34.08 8.91 -1.43
CA THR A 772 -33.95 8.98 0.04
C THR A 772 -33.86 7.66 0.81
N THR A 773 -33.86 6.51 0.14
CA THR A 773 -33.75 5.17 0.77
C THR A 773 -32.97 4.22 -0.13
N GLY A 774 -32.26 3.23 0.44
CA GLY A 774 -31.25 2.41 -0.24
C GLY A 774 -31.66 1.65 -1.53
N THR A 775 -32.94 1.55 -1.85
CA THR A 775 -33.46 0.99 -3.12
C THR A 775 -33.77 2.04 -4.19
N ARG A 776 -33.50 3.32 -3.94
CA ARG A 776 -33.86 4.48 -4.79
C ARG A 776 -32.67 5.35 -5.21
N ARG A 777 -31.44 4.96 -4.87
CA ARG A 777 -30.21 5.66 -5.30
C ARG A 777 -30.16 5.72 -6.84
N ALA A 778 -29.80 6.87 -7.39
CA ALA A 778 -29.78 7.08 -8.84
C ALA A 778 -28.65 6.28 -9.49
N LEU A 779 -27.49 6.20 -8.83
CA LEU A 779 -26.40 5.30 -9.17
C LEU A 779 -26.28 4.20 -8.09
N THR A 780 -26.46 2.95 -8.50
CA THR A 780 -26.55 1.77 -7.60
C THR A 780 -25.32 0.85 -7.64
N GLY A 781 -24.17 1.36 -8.09
CA GLY A 781 -22.88 0.67 -7.98
C GLY A 781 -22.17 1.02 -6.67
N PRO A 782 -20.83 0.90 -6.62
CA PRO A 782 -20.04 1.31 -5.47
C PRO A 782 -20.28 2.76 -5.07
N SER A 783 -20.13 3.02 -3.76
CA SER A 783 -20.11 4.37 -3.21
C SER A 783 -18.96 4.54 -2.23
N PHE A 784 -18.46 5.77 -2.12
CA PHE A 784 -17.25 6.11 -1.38
C PHE A 784 -17.45 7.46 -0.68
N THR A 785 -17.34 7.50 0.64
CA THR A 785 -17.24 8.76 1.41
C THR A 785 -15.76 9.12 1.57
N ARG A 786 -15.35 10.34 1.21
CA ARG A 786 -13.94 10.75 1.20
C ARG A 786 -13.72 12.18 1.66
N GLY A 787 -12.73 12.39 2.53
CA GLY A 787 -12.34 13.72 2.99
C GLY A 787 -11.74 14.59 1.88
N ASP A 788 -11.04 13.98 0.93
CA ASP A 788 -10.40 14.63 -0.23
C ASP A 788 -11.28 14.63 -1.50
N LEU A 789 -12.60 14.45 -1.37
CA LEU A 789 -13.44 14.26 -2.54
C LEU A 789 -13.48 15.49 -3.45
N THR A 790 -13.37 15.23 -4.75
CA THR A 790 -13.67 16.13 -5.86
C THR A 790 -14.38 15.32 -6.97
N PRO A 791 -14.99 15.94 -7.98
CA PRO A 791 -15.57 15.22 -9.11
C PRO A 791 -14.52 14.37 -9.85
N GLN A 792 -13.26 14.83 -9.91
CA GLN A 792 -12.14 14.11 -10.54
C GLN A 792 -11.75 12.88 -9.71
N VAL A 793 -11.64 13.00 -8.39
CA VAL A 793 -11.42 11.84 -7.48
C VAL A 793 -12.56 10.82 -7.64
N CYS A 794 -13.81 11.28 -7.75
CA CYS A 794 -14.94 10.39 -8.01
C CYS A 794 -14.86 9.72 -9.39
N ASN A 795 -14.50 10.45 -10.45
CA ASN A 795 -14.30 9.91 -11.80
C ASN A 795 -13.21 8.83 -11.83
N SER A 796 -12.13 9.00 -11.06
CA SER A 796 -11.07 8.00 -10.91
C SER A 796 -11.53 6.75 -10.14
N LEU A 797 -12.28 6.92 -9.05
CA LEU A 797 -12.86 5.78 -8.30
C LEU A 797 -13.89 5.01 -9.12
N CYS A 798 -14.69 5.73 -9.90
CA CYS A 798 -15.68 5.17 -10.80
C CYS A 798 -15.11 4.77 -12.17
N ALA A 799 -13.78 4.71 -12.36
CA ALA A 799 -13.16 4.55 -13.70
C ALA A 799 -13.64 3.31 -14.49
N SER A 800 -14.13 2.27 -13.82
CA SER A 800 -14.71 1.06 -14.41
C SER A 800 -16.20 1.15 -14.81
N TYR A 801 -16.90 2.23 -14.45
CA TYR A 801 -18.35 2.39 -14.62
C TYR A 801 -18.74 3.38 -15.75
N ASN A 802 -19.99 3.35 -16.21
CA ASN A 802 -20.49 4.31 -17.22
C ASN A 802 -20.87 5.68 -16.64
N TYR A 803 -21.10 5.76 -15.33
CA TYR A 803 -21.49 6.98 -14.62
C TYR A 803 -20.75 7.07 -13.28
N SER A 804 -20.44 8.30 -12.93
CA SER A 804 -19.96 8.75 -11.63
C SER A 804 -20.86 9.89 -11.18
N GLY A 805 -20.93 10.15 -9.89
CA GLY A 805 -21.61 11.33 -9.39
C GLY A 805 -21.25 11.62 -7.95
N VAL A 806 -21.22 12.90 -7.62
CA VAL A 806 -20.85 13.36 -6.28
C VAL A 806 -22.04 14.03 -5.60
N GLU A 807 -22.23 13.75 -4.32
CA GLU A 807 -23.30 14.22 -3.45
C GLU A 807 -22.70 14.85 -2.20
N ASN A 808 -23.44 15.79 -1.58
CA ASN A 808 -23.24 16.25 -0.21
C ASN A 808 -21.82 16.78 0.15
N GLY A 809 -20.99 17.13 -0.84
CA GLY A 809 -19.61 17.57 -0.64
C GLY A 809 -18.56 16.44 -0.54
N ASN A 810 -18.88 15.32 0.11
CA ASN A 810 -17.92 14.25 0.44
C ASN A 810 -18.33 12.82 0.02
N GLU A 811 -19.46 12.64 -0.66
CA GLU A 811 -19.96 11.32 -1.07
C GLU A 811 -19.86 11.13 -2.59
N CYS A 812 -19.35 9.98 -3.05
CA CYS A 812 -19.19 9.61 -4.44
C CYS A 812 -19.94 8.31 -4.74
N TYR A 813 -20.59 8.23 -5.90
CA TYR A 813 -21.40 7.11 -6.34
C TYR A 813 -21.06 6.75 -7.79
N CYS A 814 -20.99 5.45 -8.08
CA CYS A 814 -20.70 4.92 -9.40
C CYS A 814 -21.87 4.08 -9.92
N GLY A 815 -22.05 3.96 -11.23
CA GLY A 815 -23.09 3.09 -11.78
C GLY A 815 -22.98 2.90 -13.29
N ASN A 816 -23.54 1.80 -13.81
CA ASN A 816 -23.58 1.56 -15.26
C ASN A 816 -24.87 2.07 -15.93
N ASN A 817 -25.90 2.33 -15.13
CA ASN A 817 -27.20 2.88 -15.51
C ASN A 817 -27.64 3.89 -14.43
N ILE A 818 -28.63 4.72 -14.77
CA ILE A 818 -29.38 5.53 -13.81
C ILE A 818 -30.70 4.80 -13.53
N SER A 819 -31.08 4.59 -12.27
CA SER A 819 -32.20 3.68 -11.94
C SER A 819 -33.12 4.16 -10.81
N ASN A 820 -34.37 3.68 -10.86
CA ASN A 820 -35.46 3.87 -9.90
C ASN A 820 -35.93 5.32 -9.66
N ASN A 821 -37.18 5.42 -9.19
CA ASN A 821 -37.97 6.67 -9.11
C ASN A 821 -37.55 7.56 -7.91
N GLY A 822 -36.27 7.97 -7.91
CA GLY A 822 -35.68 8.99 -7.04
C GLY A 822 -35.00 10.08 -7.89
N ALA A 823 -34.30 9.67 -8.95
CA ALA A 823 -33.96 10.53 -10.08
C ALA A 823 -34.97 10.32 -11.21
N THR A 824 -35.64 11.37 -11.70
CA THR A 824 -36.47 11.26 -12.93
C THR A 824 -35.64 11.22 -14.22
N GLY A 825 -34.30 11.16 -14.12
CA GLY A 825 -33.36 11.39 -15.22
C GLY A 825 -33.26 12.85 -15.68
N ASN A 826 -34.20 13.71 -15.28
CA ASN A 826 -34.23 15.13 -15.63
C ASN A 826 -33.10 15.90 -14.94
N ILE A 827 -32.51 16.85 -15.66
CA ILE A 827 -31.53 17.77 -15.10
C ILE A 827 -32.25 18.83 -14.25
N LEU A 828 -31.84 18.95 -12.98
CA LEU A 828 -32.28 19.99 -12.05
C LEU A 828 -31.50 21.29 -12.27
N ALA A 829 -32.01 22.38 -11.69
CA ALA A 829 -31.27 23.63 -11.59
C ALA A 829 -29.92 23.39 -10.88
N ALA A 830 -28.82 23.91 -11.45
CA ALA A 830 -27.47 23.71 -10.92
C ALA A 830 -27.28 24.23 -9.48
N SER A 831 -28.12 25.17 -9.03
CA SER A 831 -28.20 25.66 -7.66
C SER A 831 -28.52 24.58 -6.62
N SER A 832 -29.22 23.50 -7.00
CA SER A 832 -29.48 22.38 -6.08
C SER A 832 -28.20 21.61 -5.78
N CYS A 833 -27.35 21.43 -6.79
CA CYS A 833 -26.02 20.80 -6.67
C CYS A 833 -24.92 21.83 -6.35
N SER A 834 -25.10 22.62 -5.29
CA SER A 834 -24.22 23.74 -4.94
C SER A 834 -23.28 23.50 -3.75
N ALA A 835 -23.28 22.31 -3.15
CA ALA A 835 -22.40 21.98 -2.02
C ALA A 835 -20.92 22.03 -2.43
N PRO A 836 -20.04 22.65 -1.63
CA PRO A 836 -18.60 22.64 -1.89
C PRO A 836 -18.03 21.23 -1.71
N CYS A 837 -17.11 20.83 -2.58
CA CYS A 837 -16.38 19.57 -2.43
C CYS A 837 -15.41 19.63 -1.23
N THR A 838 -15.25 18.54 -0.47
CA THR A 838 -14.35 18.56 0.70
C THR A 838 -12.86 18.53 0.34
N GLY A 839 -12.49 17.99 -0.82
CA GLY A 839 -11.13 18.08 -1.36
C GLY A 839 -10.81 19.40 -2.06
N ASP A 840 -11.82 20.16 -2.49
CA ASP A 840 -11.67 21.49 -3.09
C ASP A 840 -12.97 22.30 -2.98
N ALA A 841 -13.02 23.23 -2.02
CA ALA A 841 -14.21 24.02 -1.76
C ALA A 841 -14.62 24.99 -2.90
N SER A 842 -13.76 25.19 -3.91
CA SER A 842 -14.14 25.94 -5.12
C SER A 842 -15.02 25.12 -6.07
N GLN A 843 -14.95 23.79 -5.99
CA GLN A 843 -15.67 22.85 -6.84
C GLN A 843 -17.02 22.44 -6.23
N LYS A 844 -17.92 21.91 -7.06
CA LYS A 844 -19.29 21.53 -6.67
C LYS A 844 -19.48 20.02 -6.65
N CYS A 845 -19.90 19.51 -5.50
CA CYS A 845 -20.09 18.09 -5.24
C CYS A 845 -21.53 17.78 -4.83
N GLY A 846 -22.46 17.98 -5.75
CA GLY A 846 -23.88 17.74 -5.51
C GLY A 846 -24.48 18.66 -4.46
N GLY A 847 -25.48 18.13 -3.75
CA GLY A 847 -26.16 18.77 -2.64
C GLY A 847 -26.93 17.71 -1.85
N SER A 848 -27.65 18.11 -0.80
CA SER A 848 -28.50 17.16 -0.06
C SER A 848 -29.58 16.60 -1.00
N TRP A 849 -29.57 15.27 -1.21
CA TRP A 849 -30.47 14.56 -2.13
C TRP A 849 -30.33 14.97 -3.61
N THR A 850 -29.17 15.48 -4.02
CA THR A 850 -28.91 15.81 -5.44
C THR A 850 -27.47 15.51 -5.87
N LEU A 851 -27.34 14.79 -6.98
CA LEU A 851 -26.07 14.26 -7.49
C LEU A 851 -25.56 15.14 -8.63
N SER A 852 -24.31 15.61 -8.56
CA SER A 852 -23.60 16.14 -9.74
C SER A 852 -23.09 14.97 -10.57
N LEU A 853 -23.90 14.54 -11.52
CA LEU A 853 -23.66 13.38 -12.37
C LEU A 853 -22.64 13.69 -13.48
N SER A 854 -21.70 12.78 -13.71
CA SER A 854 -20.87 12.70 -14.91
C SER A 854 -21.04 11.35 -15.61
N VAL A 855 -20.87 11.33 -16.92
CA VAL A 855 -21.01 10.15 -17.79
C VAL A 855 -19.71 9.84 -18.50
N LYS A 856 -19.29 8.58 -18.46
CA LYS A 856 -18.16 8.06 -19.23
C LYS A 856 -18.57 7.98 -20.70
N ALA A 857 -17.95 8.79 -21.54
CA ALA A 857 -18.29 8.90 -22.95
C ALA A 857 -17.02 9.02 -23.82
N PRO A 858 -17.09 8.63 -25.11
CA PRO A 858 -16.07 8.99 -26.09
C PRO A 858 -16.02 10.53 -26.20
N THR A 859 -14.96 11.11 -25.67
CA THR A 859 -14.68 12.54 -25.77
C THR A 859 -13.85 12.73 -27.03
N VAL A 860 -14.48 13.29 -28.06
CA VAL A 860 -13.86 13.52 -29.36
C VAL A 860 -13.13 14.85 -29.34
N PHE A 861 -11.87 14.86 -29.76
CA PHE A 861 -11.08 16.05 -29.99
C PHE A 861 -10.79 16.16 -31.49
N THR A 862 -11.24 17.24 -32.10
CA THR A 862 -10.99 17.53 -33.52
C THR A 862 -9.65 18.22 -33.68
N ALA A 863 -8.81 17.71 -34.59
CA ALA A 863 -7.54 18.33 -34.94
C ALA A 863 -7.78 19.68 -35.64
N GLN A 864 -7.24 20.75 -35.07
CA GLN A 864 -7.40 22.13 -35.57
C GLN A 864 -6.28 22.56 -36.53
N GLY A 865 -5.24 21.72 -36.69
CA GLY A 865 -4.08 21.99 -37.52
C GLY A 865 -2.82 22.36 -36.72
N CYS A 866 -1.88 23.03 -37.39
CA CYS A 866 -0.60 23.42 -36.82
C CYS A 866 -0.63 24.87 -36.33
N PHE A 867 -0.06 25.13 -35.16
CA PHE A 867 0.00 26.46 -34.55
C PHE A 867 1.41 26.80 -34.08
N ALA A 868 1.79 28.07 -34.17
CA ALA A 868 3.05 28.57 -33.64
C ALA A 868 3.03 28.58 -32.10
N ASP A 869 4.10 28.08 -31.48
CA ASP A 869 4.35 28.18 -30.04
C ASP A 869 5.57 29.08 -29.76
N GLY A 870 5.78 29.45 -28.50
CA GLY A 870 6.90 30.28 -28.08
C GLY A 870 7.09 30.27 -26.56
N GLY A 871 8.02 31.07 -26.05
CA GLY A 871 8.36 31.10 -24.61
C GLY A 871 7.15 31.36 -23.70
N ASP A 872 6.21 32.20 -24.17
CA ASP A 872 4.96 32.54 -23.48
C ASP A 872 3.90 31.43 -23.50
N ARG A 873 4.13 30.32 -24.22
CA ARG A 873 3.28 29.12 -24.43
C ARG A 873 1.82 29.37 -24.86
N MET A 874 1.43 28.70 -25.94
CA MET A 874 0.09 28.74 -26.53
C MET A 874 -0.99 28.16 -25.60
N LEU A 875 -0.70 27.05 -24.92
CA LEU A 875 -1.53 26.44 -23.89
C LEU A 875 -0.76 26.47 -22.56
N ARG A 876 -1.38 27.00 -21.50
CA ARG A 876 -0.70 27.33 -20.23
C ARG A 876 -1.17 26.53 -19.01
N GLY A 877 -2.05 25.54 -19.20
CA GLY A 877 -2.70 24.82 -18.09
C GLY A 877 -1.84 23.71 -17.47
N TYR A 878 -1.24 22.86 -18.31
CA TYR A 878 -0.37 21.77 -17.88
C TYR A 878 0.55 21.35 -19.04
N SER A 879 1.73 20.81 -18.75
CA SER A 879 2.65 20.27 -19.76
C SER A 879 3.42 19.06 -19.25
N THR A 880 3.65 18.08 -20.11
CA THR A 880 4.44 16.87 -19.80
C THR A 880 5.08 16.27 -21.05
N SER A 881 6.20 15.57 -20.89
CA SER A 881 6.95 14.96 -21.98
C SER A 881 7.34 13.52 -21.62
N ARG A 882 7.23 12.58 -22.57
CA ARG A 882 7.55 11.16 -22.32
C ARG A 882 7.97 10.42 -23.59
N SER A 883 8.79 9.39 -23.42
CA SER A 883 8.95 8.32 -24.42
C SER A 883 7.62 7.59 -24.59
N GLY A 884 7.13 7.44 -25.81
CA GLY A 884 5.79 6.87 -26.05
C GLY A 884 4.66 7.90 -25.98
N MET A 885 4.91 9.12 -26.50
CA MET A 885 3.88 10.14 -26.74
C MET A 885 3.12 9.85 -28.05
N THR A 886 1.80 9.99 -28.04
CA THR A 886 0.91 9.96 -29.21
C THR A 886 -0.14 11.06 -29.07
N ASN A 887 -0.94 11.30 -30.09
CA ASN A 887 -2.01 12.29 -30.02
C ASN A 887 -3.14 11.84 -29.08
N GLU A 888 -3.50 10.54 -29.07
CA GLU A 888 -4.46 9.94 -28.13
C GLU A 888 -3.97 10.05 -26.69
N VAL A 889 -2.68 9.80 -26.47
CA VAL A 889 -2.02 9.92 -25.17
C VAL A 889 -2.10 11.34 -24.64
N CYS A 890 -1.77 12.34 -25.47
CA CYS A 890 -1.80 13.74 -25.03
C CYS A 890 -3.22 14.22 -24.74
N VAL A 891 -4.17 13.93 -25.63
CA VAL A 891 -5.59 14.22 -25.41
C VAL A 891 -6.10 13.55 -24.13
N GLY A 892 -5.75 12.28 -23.88
CA GLY A 892 -6.09 11.58 -22.64
C GLY A 892 -5.57 12.28 -21.39
N ILE A 893 -4.28 12.61 -21.36
CA ILE A 893 -3.61 13.34 -20.26
C ILE A 893 -4.30 14.68 -19.97
N CYS A 894 -4.71 15.41 -21.01
CA CYS A 894 -5.40 16.69 -20.85
C CYS A 894 -6.85 16.53 -20.36
N VAL A 895 -7.58 15.52 -20.87
CA VAL A 895 -8.96 15.23 -20.48
C VAL A 895 -9.05 14.71 -19.04
N GLU A 896 -8.11 13.87 -18.59
CA GLU A 896 -7.94 13.47 -17.17
C GLU A 896 -7.84 14.68 -16.23
N ARG A 897 -7.24 15.78 -16.71
CA ARG A 897 -7.00 17.02 -15.98
C ARG A 897 -8.06 18.09 -16.23
N GLY A 898 -9.16 17.74 -16.91
CA GLY A 898 -10.30 18.63 -17.15
C GLY A 898 -10.08 19.70 -18.22
N PHE A 899 -9.04 19.58 -19.05
CA PHE A 899 -8.75 20.54 -20.12
C PHE A 899 -9.52 20.26 -21.42
N GLY A 900 -10.06 21.30 -22.04
CA GLY A 900 -10.76 21.25 -23.33
C GLY A 900 -9.86 21.32 -24.57
N MET A 901 -8.56 21.62 -24.39
CA MET A 901 -7.56 21.69 -25.45
C MET A 901 -6.31 20.89 -25.09
N ALA A 902 -5.75 20.20 -26.08
CA ALA A 902 -4.53 19.42 -25.99
C ALA A 902 -3.65 19.72 -27.22
N ALA A 903 -2.34 19.81 -27.06
CA ALA A 903 -1.42 20.02 -28.17
C ALA A 903 -0.15 19.19 -28.01
N THR A 904 0.26 18.48 -29.08
CA THR A 904 1.53 17.77 -29.12
C THR A 904 2.60 18.59 -29.80
N GLN A 905 3.82 18.57 -29.24
CA GLN A 905 4.99 19.31 -29.71
C GLN A 905 6.21 18.39 -29.77
N ASN A 906 7.15 18.70 -30.68
CA ASN A 906 8.50 18.13 -30.72
C ASN A 906 8.56 16.59 -30.58
N GLY A 907 7.57 15.86 -31.10
CA GLY A 907 7.49 14.38 -31.09
C GLY A 907 7.23 13.71 -29.73
N GLY A 908 7.65 14.33 -28.62
CA GLY A 908 7.62 13.73 -27.27
C GLY A 908 6.85 14.51 -26.21
N GLU A 909 6.33 15.70 -26.54
CA GLU A 909 5.80 16.67 -25.59
C GLU A 909 4.28 16.88 -25.76
N CYS A 910 3.60 17.22 -24.67
CA CYS A 910 2.18 17.45 -24.59
C CYS A 910 1.88 18.68 -23.73
N PHE A 911 0.97 19.54 -24.20
CA PHE A 911 0.52 20.76 -23.55
C PHE A 911 -1.01 20.75 -23.47
N CYS A 912 -1.58 21.24 -22.36
CA CYS A 912 -3.01 21.27 -22.10
C CYS A 912 -3.47 22.68 -21.73
N GLY A 913 -4.71 23.03 -22.06
CA GLY A 913 -5.31 24.32 -21.72
C GLY A 913 -6.81 24.40 -22.02
N ASN A 914 -7.41 25.55 -21.73
CA ASN A 914 -8.81 25.85 -22.03
C ASN A 914 -8.98 27.04 -23.01
N GLU A 915 -7.88 27.66 -23.41
CA GLU A 915 -7.83 28.84 -24.28
C GLU A 915 -6.52 28.84 -25.09
N ILE A 916 -6.51 29.52 -26.24
CA ILE A 916 -5.31 29.72 -27.07
C ILE A 916 -4.74 31.10 -26.76
N TRP A 917 -3.60 31.14 -26.08
CA TRP A 917 -2.91 32.39 -25.79
C TRP A 917 -2.23 32.94 -27.04
N LYS A 918 -2.42 34.23 -27.31
CA LYS A 918 -1.89 34.93 -28.49
C LYS A 918 -1.01 36.10 -28.10
N THR A 919 0.30 35.96 -28.29
CA THR A 919 1.31 36.96 -27.94
C THR A 919 2.52 36.79 -28.86
N GLY A 920 3.03 37.86 -29.48
CA GLY A 920 4.24 37.81 -30.31
C GLY A 920 4.22 36.85 -31.51
N GLY A 921 3.05 36.39 -31.96
CA GLY A 921 2.89 35.35 -33.01
C GLY A 921 2.58 33.95 -32.49
N VAL A 922 2.69 33.70 -31.17
CA VAL A 922 2.20 32.47 -30.51
C VAL A 922 0.68 32.36 -30.72
N GLY A 923 0.16 31.14 -30.85
CA GLY A 923 -1.28 30.88 -31.00
C GLY A 923 -1.88 31.29 -32.35
N VAL A 924 -1.03 31.63 -33.32
CA VAL A 924 -1.41 31.83 -34.72
C VAL A 924 -1.31 30.49 -35.46
N GLY A 925 -2.29 30.17 -36.31
CA GLY A 925 -2.27 28.99 -37.16
C GLY A 925 -1.25 29.14 -38.30
N VAL A 926 -0.50 28.06 -38.58
CA VAL A 926 0.59 28.02 -39.57
C VAL A 926 0.42 26.82 -40.52
N ALA A 927 1.33 26.64 -41.47
CA ALA A 927 1.20 25.56 -42.45
C ALA A 927 1.25 24.18 -41.77
N SER A 928 0.39 23.24 -42.19
CA SER A 928 0.34 21.89 -41.60
C SER A 928 1.65 21.11 -41.75
N SER A 929 2.45 21.44 -42.77
CA SER A 929 3.82 20.94 -42.98
C SER A 929 4.81 21.35 -41.88
N GLU A 930 4.56 22.43 -41.13
CA GLU A 930 5.39 22.85 -40.00
C GLU A 930 5.17 21.97 -38.75
N CYS A 931 4.13 21.14 -38.72
CA CYS A 931 3.91 20.10 -37.71
C CYS A 931 4.23 18.72 -38.30
N GLY A 932 5.46 18.57 -38.82
CA GLY A 932 5.93 17.37 -39.53
C GLY A 932 6.59 16.29 -38.67
N MET A 933 6.92 16.57 -37.41
CA MET A 933 7.68 15.65 -36.56
C MET A 933 6.83 14.48 -36.09
N LYS A 934 7.39 13.27 -36.10
CA LYS A 934 6.68 12.04 -35.76
C LYS A 934 6.53 11.84 -34.25
N CYS A 935 5.39 11.30 -33.83
CA CYS A 935 5.12 10.97 -32.44
C CYS A 935 6.02 9.84 -31.93
N SER A 936 6.66 10.03 -30.77
CA SER A 936 7.63 9.07 -30.20
C SER A 936 7.05 7.72 -29.80
N GLY A 937 5.72 7.61 -29.66
CA GLY A 937 4.99 6.36 -29.46
C GLY A 937 4.25 5.85 -30.71
N ASN A 938 4.20 6.62 -31.80
CA ASN A 938 3.54 6.21 -33.04
C ASN A 938 4.09 6.97 -34.25
N SER A 939 5.05 6.36 -34.96
CA SER A 939 5.71 6.98 -36.13
C SER A 939 4.79 7.24 -37.33
N ALA A 940 3.57 6.71 -37.35
CA ALA A 940 2.56 7.08 -38.35
C ALA A 940 2.03 8.51 -38.11
N GLN A 941 1.86 8.91 -36.85
CA GLN A 941 1.27 10.19 -36.44
C GLN A 941 2.28 11.35 -36.40
N ASN A 942 1.78 12.58 -36.60
CA ASN A 942 2.55 13.80 -36.38
C ASN A 942 2.23 14.41 -35.01
N CYS A 943 3.26 14.77 -34.25
CA CYS A 943 3.21 15.41 -32.93
C CYS A 943 3.98 16.74 -32.96
N GLY A 944 3.43 17.72 -33.69
CA GLY A 944 4.00 19.05 -33.79
C GLY A 944 5.37 19.09 -34.48
N SER A 945 6.22 20.01 -34.03
CA SER A 945 7.68 20.11 -34.24
C SER A 945 8.24 21.07 -33.18
N ALA A 946 9.54 21.42 -33.22
CA ALA A 946 10.08 22.45 -32.32
C ALA A 946 9.32 23.77 -32.47
N TRP A 947 8.75 24.29 -31.37
CA TRP A 947 7.90 25.49 -31.34
C TRP A 947 6.69 25.44 -32.30
N ARG A 948 6.15 24.25 -32.54
CA ARG A 948 5.00 24.00 -33.41
C ARG A 948 4.07 22.97 -32.78
N ASN A 949 2.84 23.39 -32.50
CA ASN A 949 1.82 22.60 -31.83
C ASN A 949 0.85 21.98 -32.84
N SER A 950 0.75 20.64 -32.86
CA SER A 950 -0.42 19.96 -33.42
C SER A 950 -1.57 20.13 -32.42
N LEU A 951 -2.51 21.04 -32.70
CA LEU A 951 -3.59 21.40 -31.77
C LEU A 951 -4.82 20.51 -31.96
N PHE A 952 -5.37 20.04 -30.85
CA PHE A 952 -6.61 19.29 -30.72
C PHE A 952 -7.54 20.05 -29.76
N ILE A 953 -8.77 20.32 -30.19
CA ILE A 953 -9.81 20.93 -29.35
C ILE A 953 -10.99 19.97 -29.26
N ARG A 954 -11.51 19.82 -28.05
CA ARG A 954 -12.74 19.08 -27.74
C ARG A 954 -13.91 19.56 -28.59
N ALA A 955 -14.58 18.62 -29.25
CA ALA A 955 -15.81 18.86 -30.02
C ALA A 955 -17.05 19.05 -29.14
#